data_AF-A0A1M7H0G0-F1
#
_entry.id   AF-A0A1M7H0G0-F1
#
_cell.length_a   1.000
_cell.length_b   1.000
_cell.length_c   1.000
_cell.angle_alpha   90.00
_cell.angle_beta   90.00
_cell.angle_gamma   90.00
#
_symmetry.space_group_name_H-M   'P 1'
#
loop_
_entity.id
_entity.type
_entity.pdbx_description
1 polymer ?
#
loop_
_entity_poly.entity_id
_entity_poly.type
_entity_poly.pdbx_seq_one_letter_code
_entity_poly.pdbx_strand_id
1 'polypeptide(L)'
;MFLLLFERMSYHYRGDTTDIGFWMVRISNFMVFVLILGIIFSFTLYLIDLLKHECGVDKTPKQLIISCFICTIAIIILIISQFTEFYYYFDELNRYHRARGFIICYLFPLMVLILDLSVIIEYYKRIGKLQRISILLFSVVPLIASIIQIFTYGVSFTSITLVGLVVVLYVFALIDMNNIVERANKHEIEIIRGEQKNMQLLFKQTATALANAIDAKDKYTHGHSRRVAEYSVKIAKYAHKGEKECEELYFAALLHDVGKIGIKDSIINKEGKLTNEEYGAIKMHPVIGMQILSSISQSPYLSIGAHYHHERYDGRGYPTGLKGEDIPDIARIIAVADAYDAMTSRRSYRDPIPQQLVREEFVKGIGTQFDPTYARIMLHLIDLDSEYIMKESSGQNKSEKIESLVCGAYRSTVSDGILLTNTVTHIHLTSYMNVERKHENIPSFVLFDSLDGRIHDDERKCRELLYHEYASIRADGIVTGKGIRNVQKRTNETAGAAAEDKAMLRGEKISFDLEAVRYRDHLLIRMSNRFRFHEIIIALPDSTRYAYLSLTGEYCVIDDVDIYKTEEEIGKGYIPRIAEEITYINVPAGDIPNVQVDGWRSAISEGFVVTDGMRVIFHTMSLPTARLVWHCPFAVLYTSDDGLPNGDDYRELTVVRLDGEGWEEDDHVENRVNVSKLDSFIDWNDWKEKNKAGQDCELLFRVDKEKISITTEYCGLSICSVTTFTEDMHEVYAALTGDQCALTNIRIIR
;
A
#
# COMPACT_ATOMS: atom_id res chain seq x y z
N MET A 1 18.37 -53.47 -27.28
CA MET A 1 19.57 -53.28 -28.13
C MET A 1 20.36 -54.56 -28.35
N PHE A 2 20.84 -55.26 -27.31
CA PHE A 2 21.56 -56.55 -27.48
C PHE A 2 20.77 -57.61 -28.27
N LEU A 3 19.44 -57.69 -28.09
CA LEU A 3 18.58 -58.62 -28.84
C LEU A 3 18.70 -58.44 -30.37
N LEU A 4 18.61 -57.20 -30.86
CA LEU A 4 18.74 -56.89 -32.29
C LEU A 4 20.18 -57.09 -32.81
N LEU A 5 21.18 -56.87 -31.94
CA LEU A 5 22.57 -57.12 -32.28
C LEU A 5 22.80 -58.62 -32.51
N PHE A 6 22.44 -59.48 -31.55
CA PHE A 6 22.58 -60.93 -31.70
C PHE A 6 21.72 -61.45 -32.84
N GLU A 7 20.53 -60.91 -33.05
CA GLU A 7 19.73 -61.25 -34.22
C GLU A 7 20.47 -60.93 -35.52
N ARG A 8 21.00 -59.72 -35.70
CA ARG A 8 21.80 -59.35 -36.88
C ARG A 8 23.01 -60.27 -37.07
N MET A 9 23.72 -60.60 -35.97
CA MET A 9 24.89 -61.49 -36.02
C MET A 9 24.48 -62.91 -36.46
N SER A 10 23.31 -63.40 -36.04
CA SER A 10 22.80 -64.71 -36.48
C SER A 10 22.57 -64.79 -38.00
N TYR A 11 22.18 -63.67 -38.63
CA TYR A 11 22.01 -63.57 -40.08
C TYR A 11 23.34 -63.35 -40.81
N HIS A 12 24.24 -62.54 -40.23
CA HIS A 12 25.50 -62.17 -40.87
C HIS A 12 26.45 -63.36 -41.04
N TYR A 13 26.57 -64.21 -40.02
CA TYR A 13 27.42 -65.40 -40.05
C TYR A 13 26.71 -66.64 -40.62
N ARG A 14 25.48 -66.49 -41.14
CA ARG A 14 24.73 -67.60 -41.73
C ARG A 14 25.45 -68.10 -42.98
N GLY A 15 25.82 -69.38 -43.00
CA GLY A 15 26.55 -69.94 -44.15
C GLY A 15 28.07 -69.78 -44.07
N ASP A 16 28.58 -69.09 -43.05
CA ASP A 16 30.02 -68.96 -42.80
C ASP A 16 30.52 -70.22 -42.08
N THR A 17 31.44 -70.94 -42.71
CA THR A 17 32.01 -72.20 -42.21
C THR A 17 33.34 -72.01 -41.47
N THR A 18 33.79 -70.77 -41.29
CA THR A 18 34.95 -70.47 -40.42
C THR A 18 34.65 -70.83 -38.96
N ASP A 19 35.70 -71.09 -38.17
CA ASP A 19 35.56 -71.38 -36.73
C ASP A 19 34.80 -70.27 -35.99
N ILE A 20 35.01 -69.01 -36.41
CA ILE A 20 34.31 -67.85 -35.87
C ILE A 20 32.83 -67.90 -36.26
N GLY A 21 32.51 -68.14 -37.54
CA GLY A 21 31.14 -68.30 -38.02
C GLY A 21 30.38 -69.43 -37.31
N PHE A 22 31.06 -70.56 -37.06
CA PHE A 22 30.50 -71.71 -36.35
C PHE A 22 29.99 -71.34 -34.94
N TRP A 23 30.82 -70.66 -34.15
CA TRP A 23 30.46 -70.26 -32.78
C TRP A 23 29.46 -69.11 -32.76
N MET A 24 29.65 -68.10 -33.63
CA MET A 24 28.82 -66.89 -33.62
C MET A 24 27.37 -67.16 -33.98
N VAL A 25 27.09 -68.05 -34.94
CA VAL A 25 25.70 -68.41 -35.28
C VAL A 25 24.98 -69.10 -34.12
N ARG A 26 25.65 -70.02 -33.41
CA ARG A 26 25.08 -70.76 -32.27
C ARG A 26 24.80 -69.85 -31.08
N ILE A 27 25.82 -69.09 -30.66
CA ILE A 27 25.70 -68.14 -29.55
C ILE A 27 24.63 -67.10 -29.86
N SER A 28 24.62 -66.54 -31.06
CA SER A 28 23.67 -65.49 -31.45
C SER A 28 22.22 -65.99 -31.43
N ASN A 29 21.94 -67.17 -32.00
CA ASN A 29 20.58 -67.74 -31.96
C ASN A 29 20.15 -68.08 -30.53
N PHE A 30 21.04 -68.65 -29.70
CA PHE A 30 20.76 -68.89 -28.30
C PHE A 30 20.43 -67.59 -27.54
N MET A 31 21.26 -66.55 -27.73
CA MET A 31 21.06 -65.25 -27.08
C MET A 31 19.76 -64.58 -27.52
N VAL A 32 19.32 -64.72 -28.78
CA VAL A 32 18.03 -64.19 -29.24
C VAL A 32 16.87 -64.78 -28.44
N PHE A 33 16.79 -66.12 -28.32
CA PHE A 33 15.71 -66.76 -27.57
C PHE A 33 15.77 -66.48 -26.06
N VAL A 34 16.96 -66.48 -25.47
CA VAL A 34 17.15 -66.15 -24.06
C VAL A 34 16.73 -64.71 -23.77
N LEU A 35 17.12 -63.75 -24.61
CA LEU A 35 16.79 -62.34 -24.41
C LEU A 35 15.30 -62.04 -24.62
N ILE A 36 14.61 -62.72 -25.53
CA ILE A 36 13.15 -62.60 -25.68
C ILE A 36 12.46 -63.06 -24.38
N LEU A 37 12.81 -64.25 -23.88
CA LEU A 37 12.26 -64.76 -22.62
C LEU A 37 12.62 -63.87 -21.44
N GLY A 38 13.84 -63.35 -21.40
CA GLY A 38 14.32 -62.42 -20.37
C GLY A 38 13.53 -61.12 -20.34
N ILE A 39 13.28 -60.49 -21.50
CA ILE A 39 12.49 -59.26 -21.57
C ILE A 39 11.04 -59.50 -21.12
N ILE A 40 10.41 -60.59 -21.55
CA ILE A 40 9.05 -60.95 -21.14
C ILE A 40 9.01 -61.20 -19.63
N PHE A 41 9.97 -61.95 -19.09
CA PHE A 41 10.08 -62.21 -17.66
C PHE A 41 10.27 -60.92 -16.84
N SER A 42 11.14 -60.01 -17.29
CA SER A 42 11.32 -58.69 -16.67
C SER A 42 10.05 -57.85 -16.71
N PHE A 43 9.27 -57.92 -17.79
CA PHE A 43 7.98 -57.25 -17.88
C PHE A 43 6.95 -57.85 -16.91
N THR A 44 6.88 -59.18 -16.76
CA THR A 44 6.03 -59.82 -15.76
C THR A 44 6.40 -59.36 -14.34
N LEU A 45 7.70 -59.25 -14.02
CA LEU A 45 8.16 -58.71 -12.73
C LEU A 45 7.77 -57.24 -12.55
N TYR A 46 7.90 -56.42 -13.60
CA TYR A 46 7.45 -55.04 -13.60
C TYR A 46 5.94 -54.93 -13.33
N LEU A 47 5.11 -55.78 -13.93
CA LEU A 47 3.67 -55.82 -13.64
C LEU A 47 3.37 -56.20 -12.18
N ILE A 48 4.12 -57.14 -11.60
CA ILE A 48 3.99 -57.50 -10.19
C ILE A 48 4.29 -56.30 -9.29
N ASP A 49 5.39 -55.60 -9.57
CA ASP A 49 5.82 -54.42 -8.82
C ASP A 49 4.80 -53.28 -8.91
N LEU A 50 4.38 -52.97 -10.14
CA LEU A 50 3.36 -51.97 -10.46
C LEU A 50 2.05 -52.23 -9.71
N LEU A 51 1.57 -53.47 -9.72
CA LEU A 51 0.31 -53.81 -9.06
C LEU A 51 0.39 -53.70 -7.54
N LYS A 52 1.53 -54.04 -6.94
CA LYS A 52 1.74 -53.93 -5.50
C LYS A 52 1.89 -52.49 -5.03
N HIS A 53 2.78 -51.75 -5.66
CA HIS A 53 3.22 -50.44 -5.17
C HIS A 53 2.35 -49.29 -5.67
N GLU A 54 1.90 -49.32 -6.93
CA GLU A 54 1.10 -48.24 -7.50
C GLU A 54 -0.40 -48.53 -7.46
N CYS A 55 -0.83 -49.77 -7.70
CA CYS A 55 -2.27 -50.13 -7.71
C CYS A 55 -2.82 -50.64 -6.36
N GLY A 56 -1.96 -50.76 -5.33
CA GLY A 56 -2.33 -51.17 -3.97
C GLY A 56 -2.97 -52.57 -3.90
N VAL A 57 -2.47 -53.51 -4.70
CA VAL A 57 -2.96 -54.90 -4.70
C VAL A 57 -2.17 -55.73 -3.69
N ASP A 58 -2.80 -56.10 -2.58
CA ASP A 58 -2.15 -56.81 -1.45
C ASP A 58 -1.60 -58.19 -1.82
N LYS A 59 -2.24 -58.89 -2.76
CA LYS A 59 -1.84 -60.25 -3.19
C LYS A 59 -1.56 -60.29 -4.68
N THR A 60 -0.40 -60.81 -5.05
CA THR A 60 -0.02 -61.00 -6.45
C THR A 60 -0.99 -61.94 -7.17
N PRO A 61 -1.52 -61.55 -8.34
CA PRO A 61 -2.36 -62.43 -9.15
C PRO A 61 -1.64 -63.75 -9.45
N LYS A 62 -2.37 -64.86 -9.33
CA LYS A 62 -1.81 -66.21 -9.55
C LYS A 62 -1.28 -66.37 -10.97
N GLN A 63 -1.90 -65.70 -11.93
CA GLN A 63 -1.52 -65.69 -13.34
C GLN A 63 -0.08 -65.19 -13.55
N LEU A 64 0.36 -64.12 -12.86
CA LEU A 64 1.72 -63.60 -12.98
C LEU A 64 2.77 -64.52 -12.34
N ILE A 65 2.40 -65.22 -11.27
CA ILE A 65 3.26 -66.26 -10.65
C ILE A 65 3.44 -67.43 -11.62
N ILE A 66 2.35 -67.85 -12.28
CA ILE A 66 2.37 -68.89 -13.30
C ILE A 66 3.22 -68.43 -14.50
N SER A 67 3.09 -67.18 -14.96
CA SER A 67 3.94 -66.58 -16.00
C SER A 67 5.43 -66.71 -15.65
N CYS A 68 5.81 -66.33 -14.43
CA CYS A 68 7.20 -66.45 -13.96
C CYS A 68 7.71 -67.90 -14.00
N PHE A 69 6.87 -68.84 -13.57
CA PHE A 69 7.20 -70.27 -13.59
C PHE A 69 7.36 -70.80 -15.02
N ILE A 70 6.47 -70.42 -15.93
CA ILE A 70 6.53 -70.78 -17.34
C ILE A 70 7.81 -70.24 -18.00
N CYS A 71 8.16 -68.98 -17.77
CA CYS A 71 9.42 -68.39 -18.26
C CYS A 71 10.65 -69.17 -17.77
N THR A 72 10.65 -69.56 -16.50
CA THR A 72 11.77 -70.33 -15.89
C THR A 72 11.93 -71.69 -16.58
N ILE A 73 10.81 -72.42 -16.77
CA ILE A 73 10.81 -73.69 -17.50
C ILE A 73 11.27 -73.49 -18.96
N ALA A 74 10.79 -72.44 -19.63
CA ALA A 74 11.14 -72.17 -21.02
C ALA A 74 12.64 -71.95 -21.21
N ILE A 75 13.29 -71.23 -20.27
CA ILE A 75 14.74 -71.04 -20.27
C ILE A 75 15.48 -72.36 -20.05
N ILE A 76 15.03 -73.21 -19.11
CA ILE A 76 15.63 -74.52 -18.87
C ILE A 76 15.56 -75.40 -20.11
N ILE A 77 14.40 -75.48 -20.76
CA ILE A 77 14.22 -76.28 -21.99
C ILE A 77 15.06 -75.71 -23.14
N LEU A 78 15.19 -74.38 -23.25
CA LEU A 78 16.05 -73.74 -24.23
C LEU A 78 17.54 -74.10 -24.05
N ILE A 79 18.01 -74.18 -22.80
CA ILE A 79 19.38 -74.64 -22.48
C ILE A 79 19.54 -76.11 -22.86
N ILE A 80 18.60 -76.98 -22.49
CA ILE A 80 18.62 -78.41 -22.86
C ILE A 80 18.61 -78.58 -24.38
N SER A 81 17.87 -77.73 -25.09
CA SER A 81 17.82 -77.74 -26.56
C SER A 81 19.17 -77.46 -27.20
N GLN A 82 20.12 -76.79 -26.55
CA GLN A 82 21.46 -76.56 -27.12
C GLN A 82 22.25 -77.86 -27.31
N PHE A 83 21.99 -78.85 -26.45
CA PHE A 83 22.70 -80.13 -26.46
C PHE A 83 21.93 -81.24 -27.17
N THR A 84 20.62 -81.05 -27.36
CA THR A 84 19.70 -82.09 -27.87
C THR A 84 19.14 -81.77 -29.26
N GLU A 85 19.47 -80.61 -29.81
CA GLU A 85 18.96 -80.14 -31.12
C GLU A 85 17.42 -80.08 -31.19
N PHE A 86 16.75 -79.94 -30.05
CA PHE A 86 15.31 -80.11 -29.93
C PHE A 86 14.50 -78.98 -30.59
N TYR A 87 14.92 -77.73 -30.44
CA TYR A 87 14.29 -76.55 -31.06
C TYR A 87 14.88 -76.22 -32.43
N TYR A 88 16.19 -76.37 -32.60
CA TYR A 88 16.87 -76.09 -33.87
C TYR A 88 18.19 -76.84 -33.95
N TYR A 89 18.69 -76.99 -35.18
CA TYR A 89 20.00 -77.54 -35.49
C TYR A 89 20.63 -76.76 -36.65
N PHE A 90 21.93 -77.00 -36.88
CA PHE A 90 22.67 -76.39 -37.98
C PHE A 90 23.21 -77.48 -38.90
N ASP A 91 23.07 -77.28 -40.22
CA ASP A 91 23.62 -78.22 -41.21
C ASP A 91 25.14 -78.05 -41.40
N GLU A 92 25.74 -78.91 -42.23
CA GLU A 92 27.18 -78.89 -42.57
C GLU A 92 27.63 -77.56 -43.21
N LEU A 93 26.70 -76.78 -43.78
CA LEU A 93 26.95 -75.45 -44.32
C LEU A 93 26.68 -74.34 -43.31
N ASN A 94 26.58 -74.66 -42.01
CA ASN A 94 26.28 -73.73 -40.92
C ASN A 94 25.00 -72.92 -41.14
N ARG A 95 23.96 -73.53 -41.75
CA ARG A 95 22.65 -72.92 -41.94
C ARG A 95 21.66 -73.42 -40.88
N TYR A 96 20.90 -72.48 -40.34
CA TYR A 96 19.86 -72.73 -39.36
C TYR A 96 18.68 -73.52 -39.94
N HIS A 97 18.28 -74.59 -39.24
CA HIS A 97 17.09 -75.38 -39.54
C HIS A 97 16.19 -75.54 -38.30
N ARG A 98 14.87 -75.52 -38.51
CA ARG A 98 13.88 -75.74 -37.45
C ARG A 98 13.81 -77.23 -37.13
N ALA A 99 13.96 -77.61 -35.87
CA ALA A 99 13.83 -78.99 -35.43
C ALA A 99 12.36 -79.31 -35.04
N ARG A 100 12.09 -80.57 -34.65
CA ARG A 100 10.74 -81.07 -34.34
C ARG A 100 10.06 -80.30 -33.20
N GLY A 101 10.82 -79.77 -32.25
CA GLY A 101 10.32 -79.02 -31.09
C GLY A 101 10.23 -77.51 -31.26
N PHE A 102 10.58 -76.95 -32.43
CA PHE A 102 10.68 -75.49 -32.65
C PHE A 102 9.43 -74.70 -32.23
N ILE A 103 8.23 -75.26 -32.44
CA ILE A 103 6.95 -74.62 -32.10
C ILE A 103 6.84 -74.33 -30.60
N ILE A 104 7.35 -75.23 -29.75
CA ILE A 104 7.28 -75.10 -28.29
C ILE A 104 8.01 -73.84 -27.81
N CYS A 105 9.09 -73.45 -28.50
CA CYS A 105 9.86 -72.25 -28.16
C CYS A 105 9.05 -70.94 -28.38
N TYR A 106 8.07 -70.94 -29.29
CA TYR A 106 7.16 -69.79 -29.51
C TYR A 106 5.92 -69.85 -28.63
N LEU A 107 5.47 -71.06 -28.27
CA LEU A 107 4.29 -71.23 -27.41
C LEU A 107 4.52 -70.69 -26.00
N PHE A 108 5.71 -70.87 -25.42
CA PHE A 108 5.99 -70.38 -24.07
C PHE A 108 5.90 -68.84 -23.93
N PRO A 109 6.62 -68.03 -24.74
CA PRO A 109 6.44 -66.58 -24.78
C PRO A 109 4.98 -66.16 -25.03
N LEU A 110 4.29 -66.83 -25.95
CA LEU A 110 2.89 -66.54 -26.28
C LEU A 110 1.97 -66.76 -25.09
N MET A 111 2.12 -67.89 -24.37
CA MET A 111 1.32 -68.20 -23.18
C MET A 111 1.54 -67.16 -22.08
N VAL A 112 2.78 -66.73 -21.86
CA VAL A 112 3.11 -65.71 -20.85
C VAL A 112 2.48 -64.37 -21.23
N LEU A 113 2.59 -63.93 -22.49
CA LEU A 113 1.97 -62.67 -22.93
C LEU A 113 0.44 -62.70 -22.81
N ILE A 114 -0.22 -63.85 -23.03
CA ILE A 114 -1.67 -64.00 -22.84
C ILE A 114 -2.05 -63.91 -21.35
N LEU A 115 -1.30 -64.60 -20.49
CA LEU A 115 -1.52 -64.55 -19.04
C LEU A 115 -1.32 -63.13 -18.50
N ASP A 116 -0.24 -62.47 -18.89
CA ASP A 116 0.06 -61.09 -18.48
C ASP A 116 -1.01 -60.12 -19.01
N LEU A 117 -1.45 -60.27 -20.28
CA LEU A 117 -2.54 -59.48 -20.86
C LEU A 117 -3.87 -59.66 -20.09
N SER A 118 -4.19 -60.89 -19.66
CA SER A 118 -5.41 -61.14 -18.88
C SER A 118 -5.44 -60.36 -17.56
N VAL A 119 -4.28 -60.26 -16.90
CA VAL A 119 -4.11 -59.49 -15.67
C VAL A 119 -4.18 -57.99 -15.96
N ILE A 120 -3.53 -57.52 -17.03
CA ILE A 120 -3.60 -56.11 -17.43
C ILE A 120 -5.05 -55.68 -17.69
N ILE A 121 -5.86 -56.53 -18.33
CA ILE A 121 -7.29 -56.26 -18.58
C ILE A 121 -8.07 -56.23 -17.27
N GLU A 122 -7.85 -57.19 -16.37
CA GLU A 122 -8.52 -57.26 -15.06
C GLU A 122 -8.26 -56.01 -14.22
N TYR A 123 -7.01 -55.55 -14.18
CA TYR A 123 -6.57 -54.38 -13.40
C TYR A 123 -6.53 -53.08 -14.21
N TYR A 124 -7.06 -53.07 -15.43
CA TYR A 124 -6.94 -51.96 -16.39
C TYR A 124 -7.37 -50.61 -15.80
N LYS A 125 -8.43 -50.59 -14.98
CA LYS A 125 -8.94 -49.37 -14.37
C LYS A 125 -8.11 -48.84 -13.21
N ARG A 126 -7.20 -49.63 -12.63
CA ARG A 126 -6.35 -49.26 -11.49
C ARG A 126 -4.99 -48.68 -11.91
N ILE A 127 -4.51 -49.02 -13.09
CA ILE A 127 -3.23 -48.53 -13.64
C ILE A 127 -3.37 -47.03 -14.01
N GLY A 128 -2.30 -46.23 -14.01
CA GLY A 128 -2.35 -44.83 -14.46
C GLY A 128 -2.72 -44.68 -15.95
N LYS A 129 -3.39 -43.59 -16.34
CA LYS A 129 -3.98 -43.42 -17.69
C LYS A 129 -2.93 -43.49 -18.82
N LEU A 130 -1.74 -42.94 -18.58
CA LEU A 130 -0.62 -42.95 -19.53
C LEU A 130 0.06 -44.33 -19.57
N GLN A 131 0.31 -44.96 -18.41
CA GLN A 131 0.92 -46.29 -18.32
C GLN A 131 0.04 -47.37 -18.95
N ARG A 132 -1.29 -47.30 -18.79
CA ARG A 132 -2.25 -48.25 -19.40
C ARG A 132 -2.00 -48.48 -20.88
N ILE A 133 -1.81 -47.40 -21.63
CA ILE A 133 -1.62 -47.46 -23.08
C ILE A 133 -0.31 -48.17 -23.40
N SER A 134 0.77 -47.78 -22.73
CA SER A 134 2.10 -48.37 -22.97
C SER A 134 2.17 -49.86 -22.62
N ILE A 135 1.57 -50.26 -21.51
CA ILE A 135 1.55 -51.64 -21.01
C ILE A 135 0.65 -52.51 -21.90
N LEU A 136 -0.51 -52.00 -22.33
CA LEU A 136 -1.39 -52.70 -23.26
C LEU A 136 -0.71 -52.91 -24.63
N LEU A 137 -0.04 -51.88 -25.15
CA LEU A 137 0.74 -51.99 -26.39
C LEU A 137 1.87 -53.02 -26.25
N PHE A 138 2.58 -53.02 -25.12
CA PHE A 138 3.64 -54.00 -24.83
C PHE A 138 3.14 -55.44 -24.85
N SER A 139 1.93 -55.71 -24.36
CA SER A 139 1.38 -57.07 -24.37
C SER A 139 0.75 -57.48 -25.69
N VAL A 140 0.05 -56.57 -26.38
CA VAL A 140 -0.73 -56.90 -27.59
C VAL A 140 0.15 -56.97 -28.84
N VAL A 141 1.08 -56.04 -29.03
CA VAL A 141 1.84 -55.93 -30.28
C VAL A 141 2.83 -57.11 -30.46
N PRO A 142 3.62 -57.53 -29.46
CA PRO A 142 4.49 -58.70 -29.56
C PRO A 142 3.70 -60.00 -29.64
N LEU A 143 2.51 -60.06 -29.05
CA LEU A 143 1.62 -61.21 -29.16
C LEU A 143 1.19 -61.43 -30.62
N ILE A 144 0.71 -60.36 -31.28
CA ILE A 144 0.34 -60.40 -32.71
C ILE A 144 1.57 -60.72 -33.57
N ALA A 145 2.71 -60.08 -33.29
CA ALA A 145 3.96 -60.35 -34.00
C ALA A 145 4.43 -61.80 -33.85
N SER A 146 4.25 -62.40 -32.67
CA SER A 146 4.57 -63.80 -32.39
C SER A 146 3.72 -64.76 -33.21
N ILE A 147 2.42 -64.47 -33.34
CA ILE A 147 1.50 -65.26 -34.16
C ILE A 147 1.90 -65.17 -35.64
N ILE A 148 2.19 -63.97 -36.15
CA ILE A 148 2.61 -63.76 -37.54
C ILE A 148 3.96 -64.43 -37.84
N GLN A 149 4.90 -64.38 -36.89
CA GLN A 149 6.23 -64.96 -37.03
C GLN A 149 6.23 -66.50 -37.17
N ILE A 150 5.21 -67.19 -36.65
CA ILE A 150 5.06 -68.63 -36.85
C ILE A 150 4.94 -68.96 -38.35
N PHE A 151 4.22 -68.13 -39.10
CA PHE A 151 3.91 -68.33 -40.52
C PHE A 151 4.89 -67.66 -41.49
N THR A 152 5.69 -66.70 -41.01
CA THR A 152 6.66 -65.97 -41.85
C THR A 152 8.08 -66.48 -41.60
N TYR A 153 8.69 -67.06 -42.63
CA TYR A 153 10.04 -67.61 -42.51
C TYR A 153 11.09 -66.51 -42.74
N GLY A 154 12.01 -66.34 -41.78
CA GLY A 154 13.22 -65.53 -41.96
C GLY A 154 13.16 -64.08 -41.47
N VAL A 155 12.07 -63.63 -40.84
CA VAL A 155 11.96 -62.27 -40.25
C VAL A 155 11.59 -62.38 -38.76
N SER A 156 12.32 -61.71 -37.85
CA SER A 156 11.98 -61.71 -36.42
C SER A 156 11.12 -60.51 -36.02
N PHE A 157 9.83 -60.57 -36.38
CA PHE A 157 8.87 -59.54 -35.99
C PHE A 157 8.76 -59.37 -34.47
N THR A 158 8.91 -60.44 -33.70
CA THR A 158 8.85 -60.41 -32.23
C THR A 158 10.01 -59.61 -31.63
N SER A 159 11.24 -59.82 -32.08
CA SER A 159 12.40 -59.09 -31.58
C SER A 159 12.28 -57.57 -31.82
N ILE A 160 11.87 -57.19 -33.03
CA ILE A 160 11.76 -55.77 -33.44
C ILE A 160 10.68 -55.08 -32.61
N THR A 161 9.51 -55.70 -32.51
CA THR A 161 8.38 -55.15 -31.74
C THR A 161 8.68 -55.07 -30.26
N LEU A 162 9.30 -56.10 -29.67
CA LEU A 162 9.63 -56.14 -28.25
C LEU A 162 10.63 -55.04 -27.88
N VAL A 163 11.71 -54.83 -28.66
CA VAL A 163 12.66 -53.74 -28.40
C VAL A 163 12.01 -52.37 -28.56
N GLY A 164 11.18 -52.18 -29.59
CA GLY A 164 10.44 -50.92 -29.78
C GLY A 164 9.54 -50.60 -28.60
N LEU A 165 8.83 -51.60 -28.07
CA LEU A 165 7.89 -51.38 -26.96
C LEU A 165 8.56 -51.22 -25.61
N VAL A 166 9.74 -51.83 -25.39
CA VAL A 166 10.55 -51.50 -24.20
C VAL A 166 10.88 -50.01 -24.16
N VAL A 167 11.28 -49.43 -25.30
CA VAL A 167 11.57 -47.99 -25.40
C VAL A 167 10.32 -47.16 -25.13
N VAL A 168 9.19 -47.53 -25.74
CA VAL A 168 7.90 -46.84 -25.51
C VAL A 168 7.52 -46.89 -24.03
N LEU A 169 7.56 -48.06 -23.39
CA LEU A 169 7.25 -48.23 -21.98
C LEU A 169 8.16 -47.38 -21.09
N TYR A 170 9.46 -47.34 -21.37
CA TYR A 170 10.42 -46.52 -20.65
C TYR A 170 10.13 -45.01 -20.77
N VAL A 171 9.82 -44.52 -21.98
CA VAL A 171 9.47 -43.11 -22.21
C VAL A 171 8.20 -42.72 -21.43
N PHE A 172 7.17 -43.55 -21.44
CA PHE A 172 5.94 -43.29 -20.69
C PHE A 172 6.18 -43.30 -19.17
N ALA A 173 7.02 -44.20 -18.66
CA ALA A 173 7.40 -44.22 -17.25
C ALA A 173 8.16 -42.95 -16.84
N LEU A 174 9.07 -42.46 -17.69
CA LEU A 174 9.80 -41.21 -17.43
C LEU A 174 8.87 -39.99 -17.39
N ILE A 175 7.91 -39.89 -18.32
CA ILE A 175 6.94 -38.78 -18.35
C ILE A 175 6.11 -38.78 -17.06
N ASP A 176 5.63 -39.93 -16.62
CA ASP A 176 4.82 -40.00 -15.40
C ASP A 176 5.63 -39.63 -14.15
N MET A 177 6.86 -40.13 -14.04
CA MET A 177 7.77 -39.76 -12.96
C MET A 177 8.03 -38.25 -12.93
N ASN A 178 8.27 -37.63 -14.09
CA ASN A 178 8.46 -36.18 -14.18
C ASN A 178 7.22 -35.40 -13.72
N ASN A 179 6.02 -35.84 -14.11
CA ASN A 179 4.76 -35.22 -13.68
C ASN A 179 4.50 -35.36 -12.17
N ILE A 180 4.96 -36.44 -11.54
CA ILE A 180 4.89 -36.63 -10.08
C ILE A 180 5.83 -35.65 -9.39
N VAL A 181 7.09 -35.56 -9.86
CA VAL A 181 8.09 -34.64 -9.32
C VAL A 181 7.65 -33.18 -9.48
N GLU A 182 7.10 -32.79 -10.63
CA GLU A 182 6.63 -31.42 -10.84
C GLU A 182 5.48 -31.05 -9.89
N ARG A 183 4.56 -31.98 -9.64
CA ARG A 183 3.47 -31.77 -8.67
C ARG A 183 3.99 -31.64 -7.23
N ALA A 184 4.96 -32.47 -6.85
CA ALA A 184 5.59 -32.39 -5.54
C ALA A 184 6.31 -31.04 -5.35
N ASN A 185 7.10 -30.60 -6.34
CA ASN A 185 7.79 -29.30 -6.29
C ASN A 185 6.82 -28.12 -6.22
N LYS A 186 5.72 -28.15 -6.99
CA LYS A 186 4.69 -27.09 -6.91
C LYS A 186 4.08 -27.01 -5.50
N HIS A 187 3.78 -28.15 -4.90
CA HIS A 187 3.22 -28.19 -3.56
C HIS A 187 4.23 -27.68 -2.51
N GLU A 188 5.50 -28.02 -2.63
CA GLU A 188 6.57 -27.51 -1.76
C GLU A 188 6.72 -25.99 -1.86
N ILE A 189 6.70 -25.44 -3.08
CA ILE A 189 6.74 -23.99 -3.31
C ILE A 189 5.53 -23.28 -2.68
N GLU A 190 4.33 -23.87 -2.78
CA GLU A 190 3.13 -23.33 -2.14
C GLU A 190 3.23 -23.32 -0.62
N ILE A 191 3.76 -24.38 -0.01
CA ILE A 191 3.99 -24.46 1.44
C ILE A 191 4.98 -23.37 1.87
N ILE A 192 6.14 -23.27 1.21
CA ILE A 192 7.17 -22.27 1.54
C ILE A 192 6.59 -20.84 1.44
N ARG A 193 5.82 -20.55 0.38
CA ARG A 193 5.16 -19.24 0.23
C ARG A 193 4.12 -18.99 1.33
N GLY A 194 3.38 -20.02 1.73
CA GLY A 194 2.44 -19.96 2.84
C GLY A 194 3.14 -19.65 4.17
N GLU A 195 4.25 -20.35 4.45
CA GLU A 195 5.06 -20.12 5.64
C GLU A 195 5.67 -18.72 5.68
N GLN A 196 6.19 -18.22 4.54
CA GLN A 196 6.72 -16.86 4.43
C GLN A 196 5.66 -15.80 4.76
N LYS A 197 4.44 -15.93 4.20
CA LYS A 197 3.33 -15.02 4.50
C LYS A 197 2.93 -15.07 5.98
N ASN A 198 2.87 -16.27 6.56
CA ASN A 198 2.56 -16.45 7.97
C ASN A 198 3.62 -15.83 8.88
N MET A 199 4.90 -15.97 8.54
CA MET A 199 6.00 -15.32 9.26
C MET A 199 5.92 -13.80 9.19
N GLN A 200 5.65 -13.23 8.01
CA GLN A 200 5.47 -11.78 7.85
C GLN A 200 4.29 -11.27 8.67
N LEU A 201 3.16 -11.99 8.66
CA LEU A 201 1.99 -11.63 9.44
C LEU A 201 2.28 -11.68 10.95
N LEU A 202 2.93 -12.75 11.41
CA LEU A 202 3.31 -12.90 12.82
C LEU A 202 4.26 -11.78 13.25
N PHE A 203 5.25 -11.43 12.41
CA PHE A 203 6.16 -10.32 12.68
C PHE A 203 5.39 -9.00 12.83
N LYS A 204 4.51 -8.67 11.87
CA LYS A 204 3.68 -7.46 11.92
C LYS A 204 2.81 -7.40 13.18
N GLN A 205 2.13 -8.50 13.51
CA GLN A 205 1.30 -8.59 14.72
C GLN A 205 2.12 -8.43 16.00
N THR A 206 3.30 -9.05 16.07
CA THR A 206 4.18 -8.97 17.25
C THR A 206 4.75 -7.56 17.42
N ALA A 207 5.20 -6.92 16.33
CA ALA A 207 5.70 -5.54 16.37
C ALA A 207 4.60 -4.56 16.80
N THR A 208 3.38 -4.72 16.26
CA THR A 208 2.22 -3.89 16.63
C THR A 208 1.83 -4.10 18.10
N ALA A 209 1.83 -5.34 18.58
CA ALA A 209 1.52 -5.64 19.98
C ALA A 209 2.56 -5.02 20.94
N LEU A 210 3.84 -5.04 20.56
CA LEU A 210 4.92 -4.42 21.33
C LEU A 210 4.77 -2.89 21.36
N ALA A 211 4.51 -2.26 20.21
CA ALA A 211 4.23 -0.83 20.11
C ALA A 211 3.05 -0.41 21.01
N ASN A 212 1.94 -1.15 20.94
CA ASN A 212 0.78 -0.90 21.78
C ASN A 212 1.08 -1.05 23.29
N ALA A 213 1.94 -2.01 23.66
CA ALA A 213 2.34 -2.19 25.06
C ALA A 213 3.20 -1.03 25.58
N ILE A 214 4.07 -0.45 24.74
CA ILE A 214 4.84 0.75 25.06
C ILE A 214 3.91 1.96 25.18
N ASP A 215 3.03 2.15 24.21
CA ASP A 215 2.04 3.23 24.19
C ASP A 215 1.08 3.14 25.39
N ALA A 216 0.80 1.95 25.92
CA ALA A 216 -0.03 1.79 27.11
C ALA A 216 0.69 2.18 28.41
N LYS A 217 2.03 2.16 28.43
CA LYS A 217 2.84 2.53 29.59
C LYS A 217 2.95 4.05 29.77
N ASP A 218 2.96 4.78 28.66
CA ASP A 218 2.95 6.23 28.61
C ASP A 218 1.52 6.72 28.36
N LYS A 219 0.88 7.26 29.39
CA LYS A 219 -0.56 7.63 29.37
C LYS A 219 -0.94 8.60 28.25
N TYR A 220 0.03 9.25 27.61
CA TYR A 220 -0.18 10.34 26.65
C TYR A 220 0.20 9.97 25.22
N THR A 221 0.70 8.75 24.95
CA THR A 221 1.18 8.34 23.61
C THR A 221 0.29 7.29 22.94
N HIS A 222 -0.99 7.16 23.31
CA HIS A 222 -1.84 6.14 22.69
C HIS A 222 -1.94 6.31 21.16
N GLY A 223 -1.43 5.33 20.40
CA GLY A 223 -1.41 5.34 18.94
C GLY A 223 -0.33 6.24 18.31
N HIS A 224 0.54 6.83 19.12
CA HIS A 224 1.65 7.68 18.69
C HIS A 224 2.59 6.93 17.76
N SER A 225 3.06 5.77 18.20
CA SER A 225 4.02 4.95 17.45
C SER A 225 3.50 4.59 16.05
N ARG A 226 2.19 4.35 15.95
CA ARG A 226 1.51 4.09 14.68
C ARG A 226 1.45 5.32 13.78
N ARG A 227 1.05 6.50 14.31
CA ARG A 227 1.01 7.75 13.55
C ARG A 227 2.38 8.13 13.01
N VAL A 228 3.42 8.04 13.85
CA VAL A 228 4.80 8.30 13.44
C VAL A 228 5.22 7.36 12.31
N ALA A 229 4.86 6.08 12.37
CA ALA A 229 5.13 5.14 11.28
C ALA A 229 4.39 5.48 9.98
N GLU A 230 3.12 5.87 10.07
CA GLU A 230 2.32 6.30 8.90
C GLU A 230 2.88 7.58 8.27
N TYR A 231 3.23 8.60 9.08
CA TYR A 231 3.87 9.81 8.59
C TYR A 231 5.25 9.54 7.98
N SER A 232 6.06 8.67 8.60
CA SER A 232 7.38 8.29 8.06
C SER A 232 7.26 7.65 6.68
N VAL A 233 6.28 6.76 6.48
CA VAL A 233 6.01 6.15 5.16
C VAL A 233 5.54 7.19 4.15
N LYS A 234 4.68 8.14 4.55
CA LYS A 234 4.27 9.24 3.65
C LYS A 234 5.49 10.05 3.20
N ILE A 235 6.35 10.46 4.12
CA ILE A 235 7.58 11.20 3.79
C ILE A 235 8.47 10.37 2.85
N ALA A 236 8.66 9.07 3.12
CA ALA A 236 9.48 8.20 2.29
C ALA A 236 8.95 8.03 0.86
N LYS A 237 7.62 7.96 0.70
CA LYS A 237 6.99 7.88 -0.63
C LYS A 237 7.21 9.17 -1.44
N TYR A 238 7.06 10.34 -0.81
CA TYR A 238 7.38 11.63 -1.43
C TYR A 238 8.89 11.84 -1.63
N ALA A 239 9.72 11.09 -0.91
CA ALA A 239 11.16 10.99 -1.17
C ALA A 239 11.52 9.88 -2.17
N HIS A 240 10.52 9.35 -2.89
CA HIS A 240 10.68 8.35 -3.95
C HIS A 240 11.40 7.05 -3.52
N LYS A 241 11.22 6.65 -2.26
CA LYS A 241 11.78 5.39 -1.75
C LYS A 241 11.01 4.17 -2.21
N GLY A 242 11.73 3.05 -2.40
CA GLY A 242 11.11 1.79 -2.82
C GLY A 242 10.17 1.20 -1.77
N GLU A 243 9.30 0.26 -2.18
CA GLU A 243 8.31 -0.38 -1.29
C GLU A 243 8.97 -1.07 -0.09
N LYS A 244 10.12 -1.73 -0.32
CA LYS A 244 10.89 -2.39 0.74
C LYS A 244 11.43 -1.39 1.77
N GLU A 245 11.99 -0.26 1.32
CA GLU A 245 12.48 0.78 2.23
C GLU A 245 11.34 1.40 3.05
N CYS A 246 10.18 1.61 2.42
CA CYS A 246 8.98 2.08 3.11
C CYS A 246 8.52 1.09 4.18
N GLU A 247 8.55 -0.23 3.91
CA GLU A 247 8.21 -1.26 4.90
C GLU A 247 9.23 -1.30 6.05
N GLU A 248 10.53 -1.25 5.75
CA GLU A 248 11.58 -1.20 6.77
C GLU A 248 11.44 0.04 7.66
N LEU A 249 11.20 1.21 7.05
CA LEU A 249 10.96 2.46 7.74
C LEU A 249 9.70 2.41 8.61
N TYR A 250 8.59 1.82 8.11
CA TYR A 250 7.36 1.66 8.89
C TYR A 250 7.62 0.92 10.20
N PHE A 251 8.32 -0.21 10.16
CA PHE A 251 8.61 -0.99 11.37
C PHE A 251 9.66 -0.33 12.26
N ALA A 252 10.66 0.35 11.70
CA ALA A 252 11.63 1.12 12.48
C ALA A 252 10.94 2.26 13.24
N ALA A 253 10.06 3.00 12.57
CA ALA A 253 9.27 4.07 13.16
C ALA A 253 8.27 3.53 14.20
N LEU A 254 7.61 2.41 13.93
CA LEU A 254 6.66 1.79 14.87
C LEU A 254 7.32 1.38 16.20
N LEU A 255 8.61 1.01 16.15
CA LEU A 255 9.36 0.53 17.32
C LEU A 255 10.41 1.52 17.83
N HIS A 256 10.45 2.76 17.32
CA HIS A 256 11.50 3.73 17.64
C HIS A 256 11.63 3.98 19.16
N ASP A 257 10.49 3.93 19.85
CA ASP A 257 10.33 4.29 21.26
C ASP A 257 10.39 3.08 22.23
N VAL A 258 10.70 1.87 21.76
CA VAL A 258 10.69 0.64 22.58
C VAL A 258 11.56 0.72 23.83
N GLY A 259 12.62 1.52 23.80
CA GLY A 259 13.47 1.73 24.96
C GLY A 259 12.80 2.41 26.16
N LYS A 260 11.63 3.06 25.97
CA LYS A 260 10.82 3.63 27.06
C LYS A 260 10.41 2.57 28.09
N ILE A 261 10.43 1.27 27.72
CA ILE A 261 10.21 0.18 28.67
C ILE A 261 11.23 0.17 29.82
N GLY A 262 12.47 0.63 29.58
CA GLY A 262 13.53 0.73 30.57
C GLY A 262 13.48 1.98 31.45
N ILE A 263 12.56 2.92 31.18
CA ILE A 263 12.39 4.16 31.95
C ILE A 263 11.38 3.96 33.08
N LYS A 264 11.64 4.55 34.25
CA LYS A 264 10.75 4.45 35.42
C LYS A 264 9.43 5.19 35.19
N ASP A 265 8.33 4.60 35.65
CA ASP A 265 6.98 5.16 35.53
C ASP A 265 6.84 6.54 36.18
N SER A 266 7.53 6.76 37.31
CA SER A 266 7.54 8.05 38.02
C SER A 266 8.20 9.18 37.23
N ILE A 267 9.03 8.85 36.23
CA ILE A 267 9.70 9.81 35.36
C ILE A 267 8.87 10.04 34.09
N ILE A 268 8.44 8.96 33.42
CA ILE A 268 7.74 9.04 32.13
C ILE A 268 6.35 9.68 32.26
N ASN A 269 5.65 9.47 33.37
CA ASN A 269 4.29 9.98 33.61
C ASN A 269 4.27 11.22 34.53
N LYS A 270 5.39 11.96 34.66
CA LYS A 270 5.45 13.14 35.52
C LYS A 270 4.67 14.31 34.91
N GLU A 271 3.75 14.90 35.67
CA GLU A 271 2.88 16.01 35.23
C GLU A 271 3.56 17.39 35.24
N GLY A 272 4.84 17.47 35.62
CA GLY A 272 5.61 18.71 35.72
C GLY A 272 6.94 18.64 34.99
N LYS A 273 7.69 19.75 34.99
CA LYS A 273 9.03 19.80 34.38
C LYS A 273 9.95 18.75 35.00
N LEU A 274 10.68 18.07 34.13
CA LEU A 274 11.71 17.12 34.51
C LEU A 274 12.94 17.88 35.01
N THR A 275 13.59 17.34 36.04
CA THR A 275 14.93 17.73 36.46
C THR A 275 15.95 17.31 35.39
N ASN A 276 17.16 17.86 35.44
CA ASN A 276 18.21 17.50 34.47
C ASN A 276 18.56 16.01 34.54
N GLU A 277 18.54 15.43 35.75
CA GLU A 277 18.79 14.02 36.00
C GLU A 277 17.68 13.13 35.43
N GLU A 278 16.42 13.50 35.66
CA GLU A 278 15.25 12.79 35.11
C GLU A 278 15.21 12.88 33.57
N TYR A 279 15.55 14.04 33.01
CA TYR A 279 15.66 14.22 31.57
C TYR A 279 16.82 13.40 30.98
N GLY A 280 17.96 13.34 31.69
CA GLY A 280 19.07 12.46 31.34
C GLY A 280 18.67 10.97 31.32
N ALA A 281 17.81 10.54 32.25
CA ALA A 281 17.26 9.20 32.22
C ALA A 281 16.38 8.95 30.99
N ILE A 282 15.52 9.90 30.61
CA ILE A 282 14.71 9.80 29.38
C ILE A 282 15.60 9.72 28.14
N LYS A 283 16.69 10.48 28.05
CA LYS A 283 17.63 10.42 26.91
C LYS A 283 18.32 9.07 26.72
N MET A 284 18.20 8.15 27.67
CA MET A 284 18.75 6.79 27.53
C MET A 284 17.84 5.85 26.75
N HIS A 285 16.57 6.19 26.49
CA HIS A 285 15.67 5.29 25.78
C HIS A 285 16.13 4.93 24.35
N PRO A 286 16.82 5.78 23.56
CA PRO A 286 17.35 5.35 22.25
C PRO A 286 18.46 4.30 22.40
N VAL A 287 19.27 4.40 23.46
CA VAL A 287 20.33 3.42 23.77
C VAL A 287 19.72 2.09 24.20
N ILE A 288 18.72 2.13 25.09
CA ILE A 288 18.00 0.93 25.54
C ILE A 288 17.24 0.29 24.37
N GLY A 289 16.62 1.11 23.51
CA GLY A 289 15.90 0.66 22.32
C GLY A 289 16.81 -0.08 21.35
N MET A 290 18.00 0.46 21.08
CA MET A 290 19.04 -0.21 20.31
C MET A 290 19.42 -1.56 20.91
N GLN A 291 19.65 -1.62 22.23
CA GLN A 291 20.02 -2.87 22.92
C GLN A 291 18.94 -3.94 22.76
N ILE A 292 17.67 -3.58 22.96
CA ILE A 292 16.54 -4.51 22.81
C ILE A 292 16.44 -5.00 21.37
N LEU A 293 16.42 -4.08 20.40
CA LEU A 293 16.18 -4.42 18.99
C LEU A 293 17.39 -5.04 18.29
N SER A 294 18.60 -4.85 18.80
CA SER A 294 19.82 -5.49 18.26
C SER A 294 19.78 -7.02 18.31
N SER A 295 18.91 -7.59 19.15
CA SER A 295 18.65 -9.03 19.18
C SER A 295 17.97 -9.56 17.92
N ILE A 296 17.33 -8.69 17.13
CA ILE A 296 16.67 -9.03 15.86
C ILE A 296 17.67 -8.79 14.72
N SER A 297 18.66 -9.69 14.60
CA SER A 297 19.79 -9.52 13.67
C SER A 297 19.40 -9.48 12.19
N GLN A 298 18.23 -10.03 11.83
CA GLN A 298 17.72 -10.01 10.45
C GLN A 298 17.16 -8.63 10.04
N SER A 299 16.88 -7.75 11.00
CA SER A 299 16.26 -6.43 10.77
C SER A 299 17.04 -5.32 11.49
N PRO A 300 18.30 -5.06 11.10
CA PRO A 300 19.16 -4.10 11.78
C PRO A 300 18.60 -2.67 11.76
N TYR A 301 17.83 -2.32 10.71
CA TYR A 301 17.14 -1.04 10.55
C TYR A 301 16.26 -0.67 11.75
N LEU A 302 15.69 -1.65 12.46
CA LEU A 302 14.90 -1.42 13.68
C LEU A 302 15.75 -0.78 14.78
N SER A 303 16.92 -1.36 15.05
CA SER A 303 17.84 -0.85 16.07
C SER A 303 18.42 0.50 15.69
N ILE A 304 18.67 0.74 14.39
CA ILE A 304 19.17 2.01 13.86
C ILE A 304 18.13 3.12 14.05
N GLY A 305 16.88 2.88 13.65
CA GLY A 305 15.80 3.85 13.83
C GLY A 305 15.58 4.21 15.30
N ALA A 306 15.53 3.20 16.18
CA ALA A 306 15.40 3.43 17.62
C ALA A 306 16.60 4.17 18.22
N HIS A 307 17.82 3.97 17.74
CA HIS A 307 18.99 4.60 18.33
C HIS A 307 19.17 6.07 17.97
N TYR A 308 18.87 6.44 16.72
CA TYR A 308 19.27 7.73 16.18
C TYR A 308 18.11 8.70 15.91
N HIS A 309 16.84 8.33 16.16
CA HIS A 309 15.69 9.20 15.85
C HIS A 309 15.64 10.52 16.65
N HIS A 310 16.47 10.68 17.68
CA HIS A 310 16.64 11.94 18.41
C HIS A 310 17.95 12.68 18.10
N GLU A 311 18.71 12.20 17.11
CA GLU A 311 19.78 12.99 16.52
C GLU A 311 19.21 14.20 15.78
N ARG A 312 19.96 15.30 15.80
CA ARG A 312 19.56 16.55 15.16
C ARG A 312 20.53 16.85 14.04
N TYR A 313 20.02 17.36 12.92
CA TYR A 313 20.84 17.65 11.74
C TYR A 313 22.03 18.58 12.03
N ASP A 314 21.92 19.47 13.03
CA ASP A 314 22.97 20.37 13.50
C ASP A 314 24.02 19.73 14.43
N GLY A 315 23.87 18.48 14.83
CA GLY A 315 24.76 17.77 15.75
C GLY A 315 24.47 18.01 17.24
N ARG A 316 23.38 18.71 17.59
CA ARG A 316 22.99 18.98 18.99
C ARG A 316 22.04 17.93 19.57
N GLY A 317 21.83 16.84 18.84
CA GLY A 317 20.97 15.72 19.23
C GLY A 317 21.61 14.76 20.23
N TYR A 318 20.96 13.63 20.44
CA TYR A 318 21.44 12.54 21.29
C TYR A 318 21.02 11.19 20.69
N PRO A 319 21.70 10.07 21.03
CA PRO A 319 22.71 9.89 22.08
C PRO A 319 24.17 10.17 21.67
N THR A 320 24.47 10.21 20.38
CA THR A 320 25.85 10.28 19.84
C THR A 320 26.26 11.66 19.35
N GLY A 321 25.31 12.53 18.96
CA GLY A 321 25.59 13.87 18.45
C GLY A 321 26.05 13.86 16.98
N LEU A 322 25.51 12.95 16.18
CA LEU A 322 25.77 12.88 14.74
C LEU A 322 25.22 14.11 14.03
N LYS A 323 25.86 14.52 12.94
CA LYS A 323 25.54 15.77 12.22
C LYS A 323 25.30 15.51 10.74
N GLY A 324 24.32 16.19 10.18
CA GLY A 324 24.01 16.14 8.75
C GLY A 324 23.67 14.72 8.30
N GLU A 325 24.30 14.31 7.19
CA GLU A 325 24.09 13.00 6.56
C GLU A 325 24.81 11.84 7.27
N ASP A 326 25.62 12.11 8.30
CA ASP A 326 26.17 11.05 9.17
C ASP A 326 25.05 10.37 9.98
N ILE A 327 23.91 11.05 10.16
CA ILE A 327 22.70 10.49 10.77
C ILE A 327 22.07 9.52 9.76
N PRO A 328 21.81 8.26 10.14
CA PRO A 328 21.18 7.30 9.24
C PRO A 328 19.86 7.81 8.67
N ASP A 329 19.66 7.54 7.39
CA ASP A 329 18.55 8.08 6.62
C ASP A 329 17.17 7.81 7.23
N ILE A 330 16.93 6.56 7.64
CA ILE A 330 15.72 6.12 8.36
C ILE A 330 15.46 6.98 9.62
N ALA A 331 16.51 7.32 10.37
CA ALA A 331 16.37 8.11 11.59
C ALA A 331 16.05 9.58 11.31
N ARG A 332 16.60 10.16 10.23
CA ARG A 332 16.26 11.54 9.80
C ARG A 332 14.78 11.67 9.45
N ILE A 333 14.21 10.66 8.78
CA ILE A 333 12.78 10.63 8.45
C ILE A 333 11.93 10.47 9.72
N ILE A 334 12.27 9.52 10.59
CA ILE A 334 11.54 9.29 11.85
C ILE A 334 11.57 10.56 12.72
N ALA A 335 12.70 11.26 12.82
CA ALA A 335 12.81 12.49 13.60
C ALA A 335 11.84 13.59 13.15
N VAL A 336 11.63 13.73 11.84
CA VAL A 336 10.66 14.67 11.25
C VAL A 336 9.22 14.23 11.57
N ALA A 337 8.91 12.95 11.37
CA ALA A 337 7.58 12.38 11.65
C ALA A 337 7.21 12.44 13.14
N ASP A 338 8.13 12.10 14.04
CA ASP A 338 7.96 12.15 15.49
C ASP A 338 7.73 13.59 15.97
N ALA A 339 8.51 14.55 15.47
CA ALA A 339 8.31 15.95 15.81
C ALA A 339 6.94 16.48 15.38
N TYR A 340 6.47 16.10 14.18
CA TYR A 340 5.13 16.47 13.73
C TYR A 340 4.05 15.89 14.66
N ASP A 341 4.11 14.59 14.96
CA ASP A 341 3.14 13.96 15.87
C ASP A 341 3.20 14.55 17.29
N ALA A 342 4.40 14.80 17.81
CA ALA A 342 4.60 15.40 19.11
C ALA A 342 4.05 16.82 19.22
N MET A 343 4.06 17.58 18.13
CA MET A 343 3.48 18.92 18.09
C MET A 343 1.95 18.89 17.95
N THR A 344 1.41 17.97 17.15
CA THR A 344 -0.02 17.91 16.80
C THR A 344 -0.87 17.02 17.74
N SER A 345 -0.22 16.22 18.59
CA SER A 345 -0.88 15.39 19.61
C SER A 345 -0.93 16.04 20.99
N ARG A 346 -1.89 15.63 21.82
CA ARG A 346 -2.02 16.08 23.21
C ARG A 346 -0.90 15.46 24.05
N ARG A 347 -0.24 16.26 24.89
CA ARG A 347 0.80 15.82 25.83
C ARG A 347 0.39 16.19 27.27
N SER A 348 1.03 15.58 28.27
CA SER A 348 0.73 15.83 29.70
C SER A 348 0.88 17.29 30.11
N TYR A 349 1.82 17.99 29.48
CA TYR A 349 2.21 19.36 29.81
C TYR A 349 1.72 20.39 28.78
N ARG A 350 1.10 19.97 27.67
CA ARG A 350 0.69 20.87 26.59
C ARG A 350 -0.42 20.29 25.72
N ASP A 351 -1.35 21.14 25.34
CA ASP A 351 -2.31 20.85 24.28
C ASP A 351 -1.63 20.77 22.89
N PRO A 352 -2.31 20.16 21.90
CA PRO A 352 -1.88 20.19 20.50
C PRO A 352 -1.58 21.61 20.02
N ILE A 353 -0.50 21.74 19.24
CA ILE A 353 -0.21 22.98 18.52
C ILE A 353 -1.03 22.99 17.22
N PRO A 354 -1.64 24.13 16.85
CA PRO A 354 -2.21 24.34 15.53
C PRO A 354 -1.26 24.04 14.37
N GLN A 355 -1.76 23.42 13.31
CA GLN A 355 -0.96 23.00 12.16
C GLN A 355 -0.10 24.12 11.54
N GLN A 356 -0.63 25.35 11.51
CA GLN A 356 0.06 26.53 10.99
C GLN A 356 1.29 26.88 11.83
N LEU A 357 1.16 26.82 13.16
CA LEU A 357 2.28 27.05 14.05
C LEU A 357 3.29 25.88 13.96
N VAL A 358 2.81 24.64 13.78
CA VAL A 358 3.68 23.49 13.50
C VAL A 358 4.50 23.70 12.23
N ARG A 359 3.85 24.17 11.15
CA ARG A 359 4.50 24.52 9.90
C ARG A 359 5.61 25.55 10.10
N GLU A 360 5.35 26.63 10.85
CA GLU A 360 6.37 27.64 11.17
C GLU A 360 7.56 27.06 11.94
N GLU A 361 7.33 26.14 12.87
CA GLU A 361 8.40 25.47 13.60
C GLU A 361 9.25 24.57 12.68
N PHE A 362 8.64 23.90 11.69
CA PHE A 362 9.38 23.18 10.66
C PHE A 362 10.25 24.11 9.81
N VAL A 363 9.71 25.24 9.35
CA VAL A 363 10.49 26.24 8.57
C VAL A 363 11.70 26.73 9.37
N LYS A 364 11.54 27.03 10.67
CA LYS A 364 12.65 27.43 11.56
C LYS A 364 13.64 26.29 11.81
N GLY A 365 13.17 25.05 11.79
CA GLY A 365 13.94 23.84 12.08
C GLY A 365 14.74 23.27 10.91
N ILE A 366 14.50 23.71 9.67
CA ILE A 366 15.21 23.26 8.46
C ILE A 366 16.72 23.47 8.61
N GLY A 367 17.49 22.41 8.37
CA GLY A 367 18.96 22.43 8.43
C GLY A 367 19.53 22.56 9.85
N THR A 368 18.67 22.65 10.88
CA THR A 368 19.08 22.67 12.28
C THR A 368 18.59 21.42 13.00
N GLN A 369 17.33 21.38 13.40
CA GLN A 369 16.74 20.19 14.01
C GLN A 369 16.50 19.10 12.97
N PHE A 370 16.03 19.50 11.79
CA PHE A 370 15.55 18.59 10.77
C PHE A 370 16.45 18.59 9.54
N ASP A 371 16.49 17.43 8.88
CA ASP A 371 17.02 17.32 7.54
C ASP A 371 16.24 18.24 6.58
N PRO A 372 16.91 19.09 5.78
CA PRO A 372 16.23 20.00 4.85
C PRO A 372 15.29 19.30 3.85
N THR A 373 15.67 18.14 3.33
CA THR A 373 14.88 17.40 2.33
C THR A 373 13.59 16.88 2.96
N TYR A 374 13.71 16.16 4.09
CA TYR A 374 12.54 15.56 4.74
C TYR A 374 11.63 16.60 5.41
N ALA A 375 12.20 17.70 5.92
CA ALA A 375 11.42 18.81 6.44
C ALA A 375 10.59 19.50 5.36
N ARG A 376 11.15 19.70 4.15
CA ARG A 376 10.40 20.27 3.01
C ARG A 376 9.26 19.35 2.57
N ILE A 377 9.50 18.04 2.52
CA ILE A 377 8.44 17.07 2.24
C ILE A 377 7.34 17.14 3.29
N MET A 378 7.68 17.24 4.58
CA MET A 378 6.68 17.42 5.65
C MET A 378 5.92 18.74 5.50
N LEU A 379 6.58 19.84 5.15
CA LEU A 379 5.90 21.11 4.88
C LEU A 379 4.91 21.00 3.72
N HIS A 380 5.31 20.33 2.63
CA HIS A 380 4.41 20.06 1.51
C HIS A 380 3.22 19.19 1.92
N LEU A 381 3.44 18.12 2.70
CA LEU A 381 2.36 17.30 3.25
C LEU A 381 1.40 18.11 4.15
N ILE A 382 1.93 19.03 4.95
CA ILE A 382 1.13 19.95 5.78
C ILE A 382 0.31 20.89 4.90
N ASP A 383 0.89 21.43 3.83
CA ASP A 383 0.21 22.35 2.93
C ASP A 383 -0.91 21.67 2.13
N LEU A 384 -0.72 20.40 1.75
CA LEU A 384 -1.75 19.54 1.14
C LEU A 384 -2.91 19.22 2.10
N ASP A 385 -2.67 19.21 3.40
CA ASP A 385 -3.66 18.86 4.42
C ASP A 385 -4.53 20.06 4.85
N SER A 386 -5.16 20.71 3.86
CA SER A 386 -5.95 21.94 4.08
C SER A 386 -7.12 21.76 5.07
N GLU A 387 -7.65 20.54 5.17
CA GLU A 387 -8.76 20.18 6.06
C GLU A 387 -8.29 19.55 7.40
N TYR A 388 -6.98 19.50 7.65
CA TYR A 388 -6.37 18.96 8.88
C TYR A 388 -6.69 17.48 9.17
N ILE A 389 -6.88 16.69 8.11
CA ILE A 389 -7.22 15.26 8.11
C ILE A 389 -6.02 14.42 8.58
N MET A 390 -4.77 14.87 8.40
CA MET A 390 -3.60 14.08 8.84
C MET A 390 -3.64 13.79 10.34
N LYS A 391 -4.30 14.63 11.16
CA LYS A 391 -4.53 14.37 12.58
C LYS A 391 -5.56 13.26 12.84
N GLU A 392 -6.58 13.13 11.99
CA GLU A 392 -7.70 12.19 12.16
C GLU A 392 -7.34 10.75 11.73
N SER A 393 -6.43 10.59 10.76
CA SER A 393 -6.21 9.34 10.01
C SER A 393 -5.63 8.10 10.76
N SER A 394 -5.62 8.07 12.09
CA SER A 394 -5.16 6.89 12.87
C SER A 394 -6.15 6.34 13.90
N GLY A 395 -7.43 6.74 13.81
CA GLY A 395 -8.51 6.15 14.62
C GLY A 395 -9.75 5.88 13.77
N GLN A 396 -9.92 4.63 13.30
CA GLN A 396 -11.20 4.13 12.82
C GLN A 396 -12.32 4.51 13.80
N ASN A 397 -13.40 5.13 13.29
CA ASN A 397 -14.71 5.25 13.92
C ASN A 397 -14.68 5.37 15.46
N LYS A 398 -13.97 6.37 15.98
CA LYS A 398 -14.15 6.76 17.38
C LYS A 398 -15.30 7.75 17.45
N SER A 399 -16.42 7.28 17.97
CA SER A 399 -17.40 8.13 18.65
C SER A 399 -16.64 8.99 19.66
N GLU A 400 -16.57 10.29 19.42
CA GLU A 400 -16.06 11.23 20.41
C GLU A 400 -17.18 11.50 21.40
N LYS A 401 -16.97 11.09 22.66
CA LYS A 401 -17.88 11.41 23.76
C LYS A 401 -17.40 12.64 24.47
N ILE A 402 -18.25 13.66 24.53
CA ILE A 402 -18.02 14.85 25.35
C ILE A 402 -18.61 14.59 26.74
N GLU A 403 -17.86 14.92 27.79
CA GLU A 403 -18.36 14.85 29.17
C GLU A 403 -19.55 15.80 29.37
N SER A 404 -20.42 15.50 30.34
CA SER A 404 -21.61 16.32 30.57
C SER A 404 -21.24 17.78 30.88
N LEU A 405 -21.85 18.71 30.14
CA LEU A 405 -21.65 20.14 30.26
C LEU A 405 -22.77 20.74 31.11
N VAL A 406 -22.41 21.28 32.27
CA VAL A 406 -23.33 22.02 33.14
C VAL A 406 -23.24 23.50 32.80
N CYS A 407 -24.22 24.03 32.08
CA CYS A 407 -24.24 25.41 31.60
C CYS A 407 -25.08 26.30 32.54
N GLY A 408 -24.47 27.37 33.04
CA GLY A 408 -25.13 28.45 33.79
C GLY A 408 -25.56 29.59 32.84
N ALA A 409 -25.05 30.80 33.03
CA ALA A 409 -25.23 31.88 32.06
C ALA A 409 -24.63 31.53 30.68
N TYR A 410 -25.05 32.23 29.63
CA TYR A 410 -24.53 32.04 28.27
C TYR A 410 -23.00 32.02 28.26
N ARG A 411 -22.41 30.97 27.67
CA ARG A 411 -20.95 30.72 27.57
C ARG A 411 -20.20 30.54 28.90
N SER A 412 -20.91 30.29 30.00
CA SER A 412 -20.27 29.91 31.26
C SER A 412 -19.44 28.62 31.15
N THR A 413 -19.90 27.70 30.30
CA THR A 413 -19.24 26.43 30.00
C THR A 413 -19.37 26.17 28.50
N VAL A 414 -18.26 25.82 27.83
CA VAL A 414 -18.20 25.57 26.39
C VAL A 414 -17.38 24.31 26.13
N SER A 415 -17.81 23.46 25.19
CA SER A 415 -16.99 22.36 24.70
C SER A 415 -15.87 22.82 23.77
N ASP A 416 -14.89 21.94 23.56
CA ASP A 416 -13.98 22.04 22.41
C ASP A 416 -14.79 22.06 21.09
N GLY A 417 -14.22 22.67 20.05
CA GLY A 417 -14.87 22.86 18.76
C GLY A 417 -14.85 21.60 17.91
N ILE A 418 -16.02 21.24 17.36
CA ILE A 418 -16.18 20.13 16.42
C ILE A 418 -15.89 20.65 15.01
N LEU A 419 -14.84 20.14 14.36
CA LEU A 419 -14.46 20.58 13.02
C LEU A 419 -15.45 20.09 11.96
N LEU A 420 -16.03 21.03 11.21
CA LEU A 420 -16.95 20.75 10.11
C LEU A 420 -16.21 20.79 8.76
N THR A 421 -16.21 19.65 8.07
CA THR A 421 -15.60 19.47 6.74
C THR A 421 -16.68 19.12 5.70
N ASN A 422 -16.24 18.65 4.53
CA ASN A 422 -17.11 18.13 3.47
C ASN A 422 -17.68 16.73 3.76
N THR A 423 -17.49 16.20 4.96
CA THR A 423 -18.16 14.99 5.45
C THR A 423 -19.27 15.36 6.42
N VAL A 424 -20.36 14.58 6.42
CA VAL A 424 -21.50 14.87 7.31
C VAL A 424 -21.13 14.48 8.74
N THR A 425 -21.17 15.46 9.63
CA THR A 425 -20.96 15.27 11.07
C THR A 425 -22.31 15.12 11.75
N HIS A 426 -22.54 13.97 12.38
CA HIS A 426 -23.71 13.69 13.19
C HIS A 426 -23.39 13.92 14.67
N ILE A 427 -24.24 14.68 15.35
CA ILE A 427 -24.11 14.97 16.78
C ILE A 427 -25.45 14.62 17.45
N HIS A 428 -25.41 13.61 18.31
CA HIS A 428 -26.52 13.30 19.22
C HIS A 428 -26.24 13.93 20.57
N LEU A 429 -27.24 14.54 21.20
CA LEU A 429 -27.12 15.03 22.58
C LEU A 429 -28.47 15.02 23.30
N THR A 430 -28.42 14.96 24.62
CA THR A 430 -29.58 15.18 25.48
C THR A 430 -29.42 16.45 26.29
N SER A 431 -30.49 17.24 26.42
CA SER A 431 -30.49 18.46 27.22
C SER A 431 -31.63 18.49 28.22
N TYR A 432 -31.37 18.98 29.43
CA TYR A 432 -32.36 19.19 30.50
C TYR A 432 -32.01 20.40 31.38
N MET A 433 -32.87 20.75 32.32
CA MET A 433 -32.81 22.02 33.06
C MET A 433 -31.74 22.04 34.17
N ASN A 434 -31.01 23.16 34.29
CA ASN A 434 -30.03 23.43 35.34
C ASN A 434 -30.59 24.40 36.41
N VAL A 435 -31.37 23.85 37.34
CA VAL A 435 -31.69 24.37 38.69
C VAL A 435 -32.39 25.74 38.90
N GLU A 436 -32.63 26.64 37.93
CA GLU A 436 -33.41 27.88 38.18
C GLU A 436 -34.55 28.20 37.18
N ARG A 437 -35.78 28.37 37.71
CA ARG A 437 -37.06 28.51 36.95
C ARG A 437 -37.28 29.86 36.24
N LYS A 438 -36.29 30.76 36.18
CA LYS A 438 -36.50 32.15 35.70
C LYS A 438 -35.95 32.45 34.31
N HIS A 439 -35.15 31.58 33.72
CA HIS A 439 -34.47 31.83 32.45
C HIS A 439 -34.79 30.76 31.39
N GLU A 440 -34.64 31.13 30.12
CA GLU A 440 -34.80 30.21 28.98
C GLU A 440 -33.69 29.16 29.02
N ASN A 441 -34.05 27.87 28.89
CA ASN A 441 -33.10 26.75 29.02
C ASN A 441 -32.87 26.10 27.67
N ILE A 442 -31.96 26.66 26.86
CA ILE A 442 -31.82 26.26 25.46
C ILE A 442 -30.36 25.94 25.15
N PRO A 443 -30.06 24.70 24.68
CA PRO A 443 -28.73 24.39 24.18
C PRO A 443 -28.43 25.26 22.96
N SER A 444 -27.20 25.71 22.88
CA SER A 444 -26.72 26.65 21.87
C SER A 444 -25.39 26.18 21.31
N PHE A 445 -25.11 26.55 20.07
CA PHE A 445 -23.92 26.19 19.36
C PHE A 445 -23.20 27.46 18.95
N VAL A 446 -21.88 27.53 19.14
CA VAL A 446 -21.08 28.64 18.64
C VAL A 446 -20.33 28.15 17.43
N LEU A 447 -20.51 28.86 16.32
CA LEU A 447 -19.81 28.66 15.06
C LEU A 447 -18.68 29.67 14.97
N PHE A 448 -17.44 29.19 14.88
CA PHE A 448 -16.25 30.04 14.91
C PHE A 448 -15.09 29.43 14.12
N ASP A 449 -14.04 30.22 13.97
CA ASP A 449 -12.73 29.86 13.43
C ASP A 449 -11.67 30.14 14.48
N SER A 450 -10.71 29.26 14.60
CA SER A 450 -9.52 29.42 15.43
C SER A 450 -8.49 28.40 15.01
N LEU A 451 -7.23 28.71 15.24
CA LEU A 451 -6.14 27.78 14.94
C LEU A 451 -6.16 26.53 15.84
N ASP A 452 -6.64 26.64 17.08
CA ASP A 452 -6.64 25.55 18.07
C ASP A 452 -8.01 24.87 18.25
N GLY A 453 -9.04 25.28 17.52
CA GLY A 453 -10.40 24.74 17.62
C GLY A 453 -11.12 25.08 18.93
N ARG A 454 -10.73 26.18 19.60
CA ARG A 454 -11.32 26.60 20.89
C ARG A 454 -11.82 28.04 20.88
N ILE A 455 -12.77 28.30 21.77
CA ILE A 455 -13.29 29.64 22.00
C ILE A 455 -12.34 30.42 22.90
N HIS A 456 -12.03 31.66 22.50
CA HIS A 456 -11.22 32.59 23.28
C HIS A 456 -11.95 33.92 23.42
N ASP A 457 -11.94 34.46 24.64
CA ASP A 457 -12.47 35.81 24.94
C ASP A 457 -11.34 36.84 25.16
N ASP A 458 -10.09 36.38 25.29
CA ASP A 458 -8.92 37.24 25.55
C ASP A 458 -8.37 37.85 24.25
N GLU A 459 -8.26 39.18 24.17
CA GLU A 459 -7.82 39.89 22.96
C GLU A 459 -6.44 39.48 22.43
N ARG A 460 -5.53 39.03 23.31
CA ARG A 460 -4.21 38.57 22.89
C ARG A 460 -4.33 37.19 22.25
N LYS A 461 -5.01 36.24 22.92
CA LYS A 461 -5.25 34.90 22.35
C LYS A 461 -6.06 34.96 21.06
N CYS A 462 -7.05 35.83 20.98
CA CYS A 462 -7.83 36.01 19.75
C CYS A 462 -6.96 36.44 18.57
N ARG A 463 -5.94 37.27 18.80
CA ARG A 463 -4.99 37.67 17.76
C ARG A 463 -3.98 36.57 17.44
N GLU A 464 -3.40 35.91 18.45
CA GLU A 464 -2.38 34.87 18.26
C GLU A 464 -2.95 33.60 17.60
N LEU A 465 -4.18 33.22 17.96
CA LEU A 465 -4.87 32.02 17.46
C LEU A 465 -5.90 32.33 16.37
N LEU A 466 -5.91 33.57 15.88
CA LEU A 466 -6.77 34.04 14.80
C LEU A 466 -8.27 33.72 15.04
N TYR A 467 -8.71 33.80 16.29
CA TYR A 467 -10.09 33.52 16.68
C TYR A 467 -11.05 34.50 15.99
N HIS A 468 -12.05 33.97 15.31
CA HIS A 468 -13.13 34.74 14.71
C HIS A 468 -14.45 34.02 14.88
N GLU A 469 -15.42 34.71 15.48
CA GLU A 469 -16.75 34.15 15.69
C GLU A 469 -17.68 34.49 14.53
N TYR A 470 -18.28 33.47 13.94
CA TYR A 470 -19.23 33.63 12.84
C TYR A 470 -20.64 33.93 13.37
N ALA A 471 -21.18 33.01 14.16
CA ALA A 471 -22.53 33.08 14.69
C ALA A 471 -22.74 32.15 15.89
N SER A 472 -23.74 32.48 16.71
CA SER A 472 -24.35 31.60 17.68
C SER A 472 -25.67 31.07 17.13
N ILE A 473 -25.91 29.78 17.30
CA ILE A 473 -27.09 29.06 16.80
C ILE A 473 -27.77 28.45 18.01
N ARG A 474 -28.97 28.91 18.36
CA ARG A 474 -29.77 28.31 19.42
C ARG A 474 -30.52 27.09 18.88
N ALA A 475 -30.84 26.11 19.72
CA ALA A 475 -31.57 24.92 19.30
C ALA A 475 -33.03 25.18 18.87
N ASP A 476 -33.58 26.37 19.15
CA ASP A 476 -34.82 26.90 18.57
C ASP A 476 -34.65 27.42 17.12
N GLY A 477 -33.44 27.26 16.59
CA GLY A 477 -32.99 27.67 15.28
C GLY A 477 -32.80 29.18 15.15
N ILE A 478 -32.76 29.96 16.24
CA ILE A 478 -32.38 31.37 16.17
C ILE A 478 -30.88 31.45 15.92
N VAL A 479 -30.49 32.14 14.85
CA VAL A 479 -29.09 32.40 14.52
C VAL A 479 -28.80 33.86 14.79
N THR A 480 -27.82 34.15 15.65
CA THR A 480 -27.35 35.49 15.97
C THR A 480 -25.86 35.59 15.66
N GLY A 481 -25.46 36.55 14.84
CA GLY A 481 -24.04 36.71 14.47
C GLY A 481 -23.86 37.80 13.44
N LYS A 482 -22.74 38.52 13.53
CA LYS A 482 -22.32 39.51 12.52
C LYS A 482 -21.22 38.99 11.61
N GLY A 483 -20.67 37.81 11.90
CA GLY A 483 -19.61 37.18 11.12
C GLY A 483 -20.12 36.31 9.98
N ILE A 484 -21.39 36.38 9.60
CA ILE A 484 -21.97 35.60 8.49
C ILE A 484 -22.49 36.54 7.39
N ARG A 485 -22.43 36.11 6.13
CA ARG A 485 -22.88 36.91 4.98
C ARG A 485 -24.38 36.83 4.79
N ASN A 486 -24.92 35.61 4.88
CA ASN A 486 -26.34 35.36 4.73
C ASN A 486 -26.73 34.11 5.53
N VAL A 487 -28.00 34.01 5.89
CA VAL A 487 -28.57 32.83 6.54
C VAL A 487 -29.97 32.56 6.00
N GLN A 488 -30.22 31.31 5.61
CA GLN A 488 -31.53 30.83 5.24
C GLN A 488 -31.99 29.76 6.24
N LYS A 489 -33.16 29.97 6.84
CA LYS A 489 -33.77 29.03 7.78
C LYS A 489 -35.07 28.47 7.21
N ARG A 490 -35.24 27.16 7.30
CA ARG A 490 -36.53 26.46 7.14
C ARG A 490 -36.88 25.76 8.43
N THR A 491 -38.15 25.77 8.82
CA THR A 491 -38.61 25.18 10.08
C THR A 491 -39.93 24.47 9.85
N ASN A 492 -39.98 23.21 10.28
CA ASN A 492 -41.17 22.39 10.26
C ASN A 492 -41.51 22.02 11.71
N GLU A 493 -42.73 22.31 12.14
CA GLU A 493 -43.22 21.95 13.47
C GLU A 493 -44.04 20.67 13.41
N THR A 494 -43.71 19.69 14.25
CA THR A 494 -44.41 18.40 14.33
C THR A 494 -45.48 18.43 15.42
N ALA A 495 -45.13 18.96 16.60
CA ALA A 495 -46.02 19.06 17.78
C ALA A 495 -46.12 20.50 18.36
N GLY A 496 -45.41 21.46 17.77
CA GLY A 496 -45.46 22.90 18.10
C GLY A 496 -44.63 23.33 19.31
N ALA A 497 -44.10 24.55 19.29
CA ALA A 497 -43.20 25.10 20.33
C ALA A 497 -43.78 25.04 21.76
N ALA A 498 -45.10 25.20 21.92
CA ALA A 498 -45.76 25.19 23.23
C ALA A 498 -45.73 23.81 23.93
N ALA A 499 -45.57 22.71 23.20
CA ALA A 499 -45.44 21.37 23.78
C ALA A 499 -44.01 21.12 24.30
N GLU A 500 -43.01 21.68 23.62
CA GLU A 500 -41.61 21.63 24.01
C GLU A 500 -41.35 22.45 25.27
N ASP A 501 -41.86 23.68 25.34
CA ASP A 501 -41.75 24.53 26.52
C ASP A 501 -42.35 23.85 27.76
N LYS A 502 -43.50 23.18 27.60
CA LYS A 502 -44.12 22.39 28.67
C LYS A 502 -43.29 21.18 29.10
N ALA A 503 -42.64 20.49 28.17
CA ALA A 503 -41.76 19.38 28.49
C ALA A 503 -40.49 19.85 29.20
N MET A 504 -39.88 20.94 28.76
CA MET A 504 -38.74 21.58 29.42
C MET A 504 -39.10 22.06 30.83
N LEU A 505 -40.27 22.70 31.02
CA LEU A 505 -40.79 23.12 32.32
C LEU A 505 -41.02 21.95 33.29
N ARG A 506 -41.29 20.75 32.76
CA ARG A 506 -41.42 19.50 33.55
C ARG A 506 -40.08 18.84 33.86
N GLY A 507 -38.96 19.40 33.38
CA GLY A 507 -37.63 18.84 33.56
C GLY A 507 -37.40 17.56 32.76
N GLU A 508 -38.16 17.32 31.69
CA GLU A 508 -37.95 16.16 30.82
C GLU A 508 -36.62 16.31 30.05
N LYS A 509 -35.88 15.20 29.92
CA LYS A 509 -34.72 15.14 29.01
C LYS A 509 -35.21 15.18 27.57
N ILE A 510 -34.66 16.08 26.76
CA ILE A 510 -34.97 16.20 25.33
C ILE A 510 -33.72 15.79 24.54
N SER A 511 -33.89 14.82 23.65
CA SER A 511 -32.86 14.42 22.68
C SER A 511 -32.89 15.34 21.46
N PHE A 512 -31.70 15.72 21.01
CA PHE A 512 -31.46 16.50 19.80
C PHE A 512 -30.52 15.71 18.90
N ASP A 513 -30.89 15.62 17.63
CA ASP A 513 -30.08 15.04 16.57
C ASP A 513 -29.70 16.15 15.60
N LEU A 514 -28.39 16.34 15.41
CA LEU A 514 -27.84 17.34 14.51
C LEU A 514 -27.04 16.68 13.38
N GLU A 515 -27.23 17.19 12.17
CA GLU A 515 -26.35 16.94 11.02
C GLU A 515 -25.71 18.27 10.63
N ALA A 516 -24.39 18.34 10.65
CA ALA A 516 -23.64 19.52 10.25
C ALA A 516 -22.62 19.15 9.17
N VAL A 517 -22.61 19.91 8.08
CA VAL A 517 -21.66 19.71 6.97
C VAL A 517 -21.30 21.04 6.34
N ARG A 518 -20.07 21.15 5.85
CA ARG A 518 -19.55 22.34 5.19
C ARG A 518 -19.09 22.00 3.77
N TYR A 519 -19.43 22.86 2.81
CA TYR A 519 -18.83 22.84 1.49
C TYR A 519 -18.38 24.25 1.13
N ARG A 520 -17.05 24.45 1.04
CA ARG A 520 -16.43 25.75 0.78
C ARG A 520 -16.90 26.85 1.75
N ASP A 521 -17.60 27.86 1.23
CA ASP A 521 -18.13 29.04 1.93
C ASP A 521 -19.56 28.85 2.46
N HIS A 522 -20.13 27.65 2.34
CA HIS A 522 -21.48 27.33 2.79
C HIS A 522 -21.49 26.20 3.81
N LEU A 523 -22.36 26.33 4.79
CA LEU A 523 -22.53 25.37 5.87
C LEU A 523 -24.01 25.06 6.03
N LEU A 524 -24.33 23.77 6.19
CA LEU A 524 -25.67 23.27 6.41
C LEU A 524 -25.72 22.63 7.80
N ILE A 525 -26.67 23.08 8.63
CA ILE A 525 -27.01 22.44 9.90
C ILE A 525 -28.48 22.05 9.87
N ARG A 526 -28.75 20.75 10.00
CA ARG A 526 -30.09 20.23 10.30
C ARG A 526 -30.13 19.86 11.77
N MET A 527 -31.12 20.38 12.48
CA MET A 527 -31.34 20.05 13.88
C MET A 527 -32.76 19.54 14.03
N SER A 528 -32.90 18.40 14.69
CA SER A 528 -34.19 17.77 14.90
C SER A 528 -34.37 17.34 16.34
N ASN A 529 -35.60 17.44 16.83
CA ASN A 529 -36.03 16.81 18.06
C ASN A 529 -37.47 16.28 17.85
N ARG A 530 -38.05 15.67 18.88
CA ARG A 530 -39.42 15.12 18.79
C ARG A 530 -40.54 16.16 18.54
N PHE A 531 -40.23 17.46 18.60
CA PHE A 531 -41.20 18.55 18.48
C PHE A 531 -41.04 19.36 17.18
N ARG A 532 -39.80 19.57 16.71
CA ARG A 532 -39.47 20.46 15.60
C ARG A 532 -38.24 20.01 14.82
N PHE A 533 -38.19 20.45 13.57
CA PHE A 533 -37.06 20.28 12.67
C PHE A 533 -36.64 21.64 12.11
N HIS A 534 -35.35 21.96 12.20
CA HIS A 534 -34.74 23.16 11.65
C HIS A 534 -33.70 22.78 10.60
N GLU A 535 -33.77 23.40 9.43
CA GLU A 535 -32.71 23.36 8.43
C GLU A 535 -32.17 24.78 8.27
N ILE A 536 -30.87 24.95 8.52
CA ILE A 536 -30.18 26.23 8.54
C ILE A 536 -29.02 26.16 7.56
N ILE A 537 -29.05 27.01 6.53
CA ILE A 537 -27.94 27.21 5.61
C ILE A 537 -27.29 28.55 5.97
N ILE A 538 -25.98 28.52 6.18
CA ILE A 538 -25.18 29.69 6.54
C ILE A 538 -24.15 29.92 5.44
N ALA A 539 -24.15 31.13 4.87
CA ALA A 539 -23.07 31.59 4.01
C ALA A 539 -22.01 32.26 4.88
N LEU A 540 -20.86 31.59 4.99
CA LEU A 540 -19.69 32.06 5.71
C LEU A 540 -18.96 33.15 4.91
N PRO A 541 -18.18 34.03 5.57
CA PRO A 541 -17.28 34.95 4.88
C PRO A 541 -16.26 34.19 4.03
N ASP A 542 -15.69 34.90 3.06
CA ASP A 542 -14.55 34.36 2.28
C ASP A 542 -13.35 34.01 3.20
N SER A 543 -13.28 34.62 4.39
CA SER A 543 -12.18 34.38 5.35
C SER A 543 -12.24 33.09 6.13
N THR A 544 -13.18 32.21 5.81
CA THR A 544 -13.37 31.00 6.59
C THR A 544 -12.42 29.91 6.15
N ARG A 545 -11.36 29.73 6.94
CA ARG A 545 -10.49 28.56 6.77
C ARG A 545 -11.08 27.38 7.50
N TYR A 546 -11.35 27.54 8.80
CA TYR A 546 -12.00 26.51 9.61
C TYR A 546 -13.39 26.93 10.05
N ALA A 547 -14.27 25.93 10.21
CA ALA A 547 -15.59 26.11 10.78
C ALA A 547 -15.74 25.09 11.90
N TYR A 548 -15.58 25.55 13.13
CA TYR A 548 -15.76 24.76 14.34
C TYR A 548 -17.14 25.03 14.93
N LEU A 549 -17.78 23.97 15.42
CA LEU A 549 -19.04 24.04 16.13
C LEU A 549 -18.82 23.61 17.59
N SER A 550 -18.89 24.54 18.53
CA SER A 550 -18.80 24.24 19.97
C SER A 550 -20.19 24.17 20.60
N LEU A 551 -20.37 23.26 21.55
CA LEU A 551 -21.56 23.11 22.38
C LEU A 551 -21.50 24.06 23.59
N THR A 552 -22.57 24.78 23.84
CA THR A 552 -22.78 25.63 25.02
C THR A 552 -24.28 25.69 25.32
N GLY A 553 -24.69 26.45 26.32
CA GLY A 553 -26.11 26.70 26.55
C GLY A 553 -26.35 27.80 27.58
N GLU A 554 -27.63 28.12 27.75
CA GLU A 554 -28.11 28.95 28.84
C GLU A 554 -28.94 28.08 29.77
N TYR A 555 -28.53 27.99 31.03
CA TYR A 555 -29.21 27.33 32.15
C TYR A 555 -29.66 25.88 31.86
N CYS A 556 -28.92 25.17 31.02
CA CYS A 556 -29.17 23.76 30.68
C CYS A 556 -27.98 22.86 31.02
N VAL A 557 -28.25 21.57 31.16
CA VAL A 557 -27.25 20.52 31.23
C VAL A 557 -27.30 19.76 29.91
N ILE A 558 -26.16 19.66 29.23
CA ILE A 558 -25.98 18.86 28.02
C ILE A 558 -25.27 17.57 28.43
N ASP A 559 -25.83 16.43 28.05
CA ASP A 559 -25.42 15.10 28.49
C ASP A 559 -25.59 14.09 27.35
N ASP A 560 -24.93 12.94 27.44
CA ASP A 560 -24.95 11.87 26.43
C ASP A 560 -24.62 12.38 25.01
N VAL A 561 -23.53 13.15 24.90
CA VAL A 561 -23.07 13.69 23.61
C VAL A 561 -22.30 12.61 22.86
N ASP A 562 -22.79 12.24 21.68
CA ASP A 562 -22.15 11.30 20.77
C ASP A 562 -21.92 11.97 19.41
N ILE A 563 -20.69 11.89 18.89
CA ILE A 563 -20.28 12.54 17.65
C ILE A 563 -19.66 11.49 16.73
N TYR A 564 -20.16 11.41 15.50
CA TYR A 564 -19.55 10.58 14.44
C TYR A 564 -19.64 11.28 13.08
N LYS A 565 -18.70 10.96 12.18
CA LYS A 565 -18.64 11.49 10.81
C LYS A 565 -18.92 10.39 9.79
N THR A 566 -19.50 10.74 8.65
CA THR A 566 -19.66 9.82 7.51
C THR A 566 -18.35 9.61 6.76
N GLU A 567 -18.20 8.46 6.08
CA GLU A 567 -17.00 8.18 5.26
C GLU A 567 -17.05 8.86 3.89
N GLU A 568 -18.24 9.11 3.34
CA GLU A 568 -18.41 9.75 2.04
C GLU A 568 -18.41 11.28 2.13
N GLU A 569 -17.68 11.92 1.23
CA GLU A 569 -17.68 13.37 1.05
C GLU A 569 -18.88 13.83 0.22
N ILE A 570 -19.41 15.01 0.56
CA ILE A 570 -20.53 15.60 -0.18
C ILE A 570 -20.09 16.24 -1.50
N GLY A 571 -20.88 16.01 -2.55
CA GLY A 571 -20.62 16.59 -3.88
C GLY A 571 -21.05 18.06 -4.03
N LYS A 572 -20.55 18.68 -5.11
CA LYS A 572 -20.93 20.04 -5.54
C LYS A 572 -22.45 20.10 -5.77
N GLY A 573 -23.17 20.85 -4.93
CA GLY A 573 -24.62 21.03 -5.01
C GLY A 573 -25.42 20.42 -3.85
N TYR A 574 -24.78 19.70 -2.92
CA TYR A 574 -25.44 19.19 -1.72
C TYR A 574 -26.03 20.33 -0.86
N ILE A 575 -25.31 21.45 -0.73
CA ILE A 575 -25.76 22.66 -0.04
C ILE A 575 -26.25 23.67 -1.09
N PRO A 576 -27.52 24.10 -1.05
CA PRO A 576 -28.00 25.21 -1.89
C PRO A 576 -27.23 26.49 -1.60
N ARG A 577 -26.70 27.16 -2.63
CA ARG A 577 -26.06 28.47 -2.44
C ARG A 577 -27.10 29.54 -2.12
N ILE A 578 -26.81 30.34 -1.10
CA ILE A 578 -27.68 31.44 -0.64
C ILE A 578 -26.99 32.81 -0.73
N ALA A 579 -25.72 32.84 -1.16
CA ALA A 579 -24.96 34.04 -1.41
C ALA A 579 -24.13 33.88 -2.69
N GLU A 580 -23.88 34.99 -3.38
CA GLU A 580 -22.99 35.05 -4.54
C GLU A 580 -21.55 34.70 -4.14
N GLU A 581 -20.80 34.19 -5.11
CA GLU A 581 -19.38 33.92 -4.95
C GLU A 581 -18.61 35.23 -4.80
N ILE A 582 -17.72 35.30 -3.81
CA ILE A 582 -16.91 36.51 -3.62
C ILE A 582 -15.78 36.45 -4.62
N THR A 583 -15.64 37.53 -5.39
CA THR A 583 -14.48 37.75 -6.24
C THR A 583 -13.82 39.06 -5.91
N TYR A 584 -12.49 39.03 -5.82
CA TYR A 584 -11.61 40.17 -5.66
C TYR A 584 -10.97 40.57 -7.00
N ILE A 585 -11.38 39.94 -8.10
CA ILE A 585 -10.98 40.32 -9.45
C ILE A 585 -11.76 41.60 -9.82
N ASN A 586 -11.09 42.73 -9.73
CA ASN A 586 -11.66 44.07 -9.97
C ASN A 586 -11.10 44.76 -11.22
N VAL A 587 -10.25 44.07 -11.99
CA VAL A 587 -9.60 44.59 -13.20
C VAL A 587 -9.88 43.71 -14.42
N PRO A 588 -9.81 44.26 -15.65
CA PRO A 588 -9.90 43.47 -16.87
C PRO A 588 -8.84 42.37 -16.96
N ALA A 589 -9.15 41.31 -17.69
CA ALA A 589 -8.16 40.28 -18.03
C ALA A 589 -7.05 40.85 -18.93
N GLY A 590 -5.85 40.29 -18.82
CA GLY A 590 -4.72 40.60 -19.70
C GLY A 590 -4.73 39.71 -20.94
N ASP A 591 -3.58 39.11 -21.25
CA ASP A 591 -3.45 38.13 -22.33
C ASP A 591 -4.11 36.79 -21.96
N ILE A 592 -4.14 36.47 -20.65
CA ILE A 592 -4.78 35.28 -20.08
C ILE A 592 -5.85 35.70 -19.06
N PRO A 593 -6.94 34.93 -18.87
CA PRO A 593 -7.96 35.20 -17.86
C PRO A 593 -7.38 35.35 -16.44
N ASN A 594 -7.99 36.24 -15.66
CA ASN A 594 -7.67 36.41 -14.25
C ASN A 594 -8.09 35.17 -13.45
N VAL A 595 -7.36 34.88 -12.37
CA VAL A 595 -7.58 33.70 -11.54
C VAL A 595 -7.68 34.12 -10.07
N GLN A 596 -8.69 33.63 -9.37
CA GLN A 596 -8.76 33.71 -7.92
C GLN A 596 -8.59 32.32 -7.34
N VAL A 597 -7.67 32.19 -6.39
CA VAL A 597 -7.30 30.94 -5.75
C VAL A 597 -7.73 31.02 -4.29
N ASP A 598 -8.87 30.41 -3.97
CA ASP A 598 -9.53 30.48 -2.66
C ASP A 598 -8.95 29.50 -1.63
N GLY A 599 -8.08 28.59 -2.04
CA GLY A 599 -7.35 27.67 -1.16
C GLY A 599 -6.20 27.05 -1.92
N TRP A 600 -5.47 26.14 -1.29
CA TRP A 600 -4.31 25.50 -1.91
C TRP A 600 -4.61 25.01 -3.33
N ARG A 601 -4.06 25.72 -4.32
CA ARG A 601 -4.15 25.42 -5.75
C ARG A 601 -5.58 25.13 -6.25
N SER A 602 -6.59 25.73 -5.62
CA SER A 602 -8.00 25.48 -5.96
C SER A 602 -8.41 25.96 -7.35
N ALA A 603 -7.58 26.81 -7.97
CA ALA A 603 -7.69 27.28 -9.33
C ALA A 603 -6.29 27.53 -9.93
N ILE A 604 -6.17 27.43 -11.25
CA ILE A 604 -4.91 27.59 -11.99
C ILE A 604 -5.19 28.38 -13.27
N SER A 605 -4.23 29.20 -13.72
CA SER A 605 -4.33 29.93 -14.98
C SER A 605 -4.25 28.99 -16.18
N GLU A 606 -4.61 29.51 -17.35
CA GLU A 606 -4.27 28.82 -18.60
C GLU A 606 -2.74 28.67 -18.70
N GLY A 607 -2.33 27.54 -19.27
CA GLY A 607 -0.93 27.21 -19.52
C GLY A 607 -0.32 28.03 -20.64
N PHE A 608 0.97 28.32 -20.52
CA PHE A 608 1.74 28.99 -21.57
C PHE A 608 3.10 28.33 -21.77
N VAL A 609 3.51 28.19 -23.03
CA VAL A 609 4.83 27.63 -23.40
C VAL A 609 5.95 28.52 -22.90
N VAL A 610 6.93 27.93 -22.23
CA VAL A 610 8.11 28.63 -21.71
C VAL A 610 9.15 28.82 -22.83
N THR A 611 9.63 30.06 -23.01
CA THR A 611 10.64 30.41 -24.01
C THR A 611 11.75 31.26 -23.38
N ASP A 612 12.97 31.22 -23.93
CA ASP A 612 14.09 32.00 -23.37
C ASP A 612 13.85 33.51 -23.49
N GLY A 613 14.04 34.22 -22.37
CA GLY A 613 13.83 35.67 -22.29
C GLY A 613 12.38 36.10 -22.08
N MET A 614 11.44 35.15 -21.99
CA MET A 614 10.04 35.42 -21.73
C MET A 614 9.83 36.08 -20.37
N ARG A 615 8.93 37.05 -20.32
CA ARG A 615 8.49 37.72 -19.10
C ARG A 615 7.00 37.59 -18.89
N VAL A 616 6.60 37.24 -17.68
CA VAL A 616 5.20 37.19 -17.27
C VAL A 616 4.98 38.27 -16.23
N ILE A 617 4.15 39.25 -16.55
CA ILE A 617 3.82 40.37 -15.67
C ILE A 617 2.38 40.20 -15.22
N PHE A 618 2.13 40.26 -13.92
CA PHE A 618 0.78 40.19 -13.37
C PHE A 618 0.67 41.00 -12.09
N HIS A 619 -0.52 41.46 -11.79
CA HIS A 619 -0.83 42.06 -10.51
C HIS A 619 -1.37 40.98 -9.57
N THR A 620 -0.87 40.95 -8.34
CA THR A 620 -1.33 39.97 -7.37
C THR A 620 -1.52 40.57 -5.98
N MET A 621 -2.52 40.05 -5.29
CA MET A 621 -2.76 40.32 -3.88
C MET A 621 -3.17 39.03 -3.18
N SER A 622 -2.76 38.85 -1.92
CA SER A 622 -3.42 37.86 -1.06
C SER A 622 -4.85 38.32 -0.78
N LEU A 623 -5.79 37.38 -0.70
CA LEU A 623 -7.18 37.69 -0.39
C LEU A 623 -7.26 38.41 0.98
N PRO A 624 -8.25 39.30 1.23
CA PRO A 624 -8.41 40.00 2.52
C PRO A 624 -8.48 39.06 3.74
N THR A 625 -8.84 37.83 3.45
CA THR A 625 -8.98 36.66 4.30
C THR A 625 -7.65 36.02 4.68
N ALA A 626 -6.61 36.24 3.89
CA ALA A 626 -5.30 35.67 4.09
C ALA A 626 -4.65 36.21 5.37
N ARG A 627 -4.10 35.29 6.16
CA ARG A 627 -3.50 35.60 7.48
C ARG A 627 -2.05 35.13 7.60
N LEU A 628 -1.60 34.30 6.66
CA LEU A 628 -0.34 33.56 6.73
C LEU A 628 0.60 34.02 5.60
N VAL A 629 1.90 33.91 5.84
CA VAL A 629 2.94 34.31 4.89
C VAL A 629 2.84 33.52 3.59
N TRP A 630 2.52 32.24 3.71
CA TRP A 630 2.50 31.33 2.57
C TRP A 630 1.23 31.43 1.71
N HIS A 631 0.27 32.30 2.10
CA HIS A 631 -0.85 32.69 1.25
C HIS A 631 -0.37 33.64 0.15
N CYS A 632 0.18 33.06 -0.89
CA CYS A 632 0.86 33.79 -1.94
C CYS A 632 0.67 33.13 -3.30
N PRO A 633 1.03 33.83 -4.38
CA PRO A 633 1.05 33.26 -5.72
C PRO A 633 2.15 32.22 -5.88
N PHE A 634 1.88 31.24 -6.73
CA PHE A 634 2.81 30.21 -7.15
C PHE A 634 2.97 30.25 -8.68
N ALA A 635 4.16 29.93 -9.15
CA ALA A 635 4.44 29.60 -10.54
C ALA A 635 4.73 28.10 -10.63
N VAL A 636 4.03 27.40 -11.51
CA VAL A 636 4.17 25.95 -11.71
C VAL A 636 4.76 25.70 -13.09
N LEU A 637 5.77 24.83 -13.17
CA LEU A 637 6.26 24.25 -14.41
C LEU A 637 5.72 22.84 -14.56
N TYR A 638 5.24 22.50 -15.76
CA TYR A 638 4.67 21.19 -16.05
C TYR A 638 4.87 20.80 -17.52
N THR A 639 4.70 19.51 -17.81
CA THR A 639 4.55 18.99 -19.17
C THR A 639 3.14 18.44 -19.37
N SER A 640 2.58 18.65 -20.56
CA SER A 640 1.33 18.00 -20.98
C SER A 640 1.28 17.95 -22.51
N ASP A 641 0.76 16.85 -23.07
CA ASP A 641 0.60 16.68 -24.52
C ASP A 641 -0.42 17.66 -25.12
N ASP A 642 -1.44 18.05 -24.33
CA ASP A 642 -2.48 19.00 -24.72
C ASP A 642 -2.20 20.45 -24.28
N GLY A 643 -1.09 20.67 -23.56
CA GLY A 643 -0.70 21.96 -22.98
C GLY A 643 -1.60 22.45 -21.84
N LEU A 644 -2.61 21.68 -21.41
CA LEU A 644 -3.55 22.08 -20.37
C LEU A 644 -3.04 21.68 -18.97
N PRO A 645 -3.19 22.54 -17.96
CA PRO A 645 -2.94 22.16 -16.58
C PRO A 645 -4.05 21.21 -16.09
N ASN A 646 -3.67 20.16 -15.35
CA ASN A 646 -4.56 19.12 -14.82
C ASN A 646 -5.29 18.24 -15.85
N GLY A 647 -4.73 18.06 -17.06
CA GLY A 647 -5.17 17.03 -18.02
C GLY A 647 -4.76 15.60 -17.62
N ASP A 648 -5.22 14.58 -18.35
CA ASP A 648 -4.92 13.16 -18.05
C ASP A 648 -3.40 12.86 -18.13
N ASP A 649 -2.66 13.60 -18.99
CA ASP A 649 -1.22 13.48 -19.21
C ASP A 649 -0.40 14.58 -18.50
N TYR A 650 -1.03 15.32 -17.58
CA TYR A 650 -0.38 16.37 -16.81
C TYR A 650 0.70 15.79 -15.88
N ARG A 651 1.93 16.27 -16.03
CA ARG A 651 3.05 15.95 -15.14
C ARG A 651 3.66 17.24 -14.61
N GLU A 652 3.49 17.46 -13.31
CA GLU A 652 4.11 18.58 -12.62
C GLU A 652 5.62 18.36 -12.49
N LEU A 653 6.40 19.38 -12.83
CA LEU A 653 7.85 19.35 -12.72
C LEU A 653 8.30 20.03 -11.43
N THR A 654 7.83 21.27 -11.20
CA THR A 654 8.20 22.05 -10.03
C THR A 654 7.19 23.17 -9.73
N VAL A 655 7.14 23.57 -8.46
CA VAL A 655 6.41 24.74 -8.00
C VAL A 655 7.38 25.72 -7.35
N VAL A 656 7.25 26.98 -7.72
CA VAL A 656 7.98 28.10 -7.13
C VAL A 656 6.98 29.06 -6.49
N ARG A 657 7.11 29.26 -5.18
CA ARG A 657 6.25 30.17 -4.43
C ARG A 657 6.91 31.53 -4.29
N LEU A 658 6.09 32.57 -4.31
CA LEU A 658 6.57 33.95 -4.20
C LEU A 658 6.92 34.36 -2.75
N ASP A 659 6.72 33.47 -1.77
CA ASP A 659 7.31 33.56 -0.42
C ASP A 659 8.75 33.01 -0.37
N GLY A 660 9.24 32.42 -1.47
CA GLY A 660 10.58 31.87 -1.61
C GLY A 660 10.70 30.37 -1.31
N GLU A 661 9.59 29.69 -1.05
CA GLU A 661 9.56 28.23 -0.98
C GLU A 661 9.40 27.59 -2.36
N GLY A 662 9.72 26.31 -2.49
CA GLY A 662 9.51 25.54 -3.71
C GLY A 662 9.84 24.06 -3.53
N TRP A 663 9.36 23.26 -4.47
CA TRP A 663 9.47 21.79 -4.50
C TRP A 663 9.42 21.26 -5.91
N GLU A 664 9.79 19.99 -6.04
CA GLU A 664 9.77 19.17 -7.23
C GLU A 664 8.84 17.97 -6.97
N GLU A 665 8.04 17.60 -7.97
CA GLU A 665 7.18 16.39 -7.90
C GLU A 665 7.71 15.25 -8.80
N ASP A 666 8.75 15.52 -9.60
CA ASP A 666 9.25 14.64 -10.63
C ASP A 666 10.68 14.14 -10.34
N ASP A 667 10.88 12.83 -10.35
CA ASP A 667 12.17 12.13 -10.16
C ASP A 667 13.28 12.58 -11.12
N HIS A 668 12.91 13.12 -12.28
CA HIS A 668 13.84 13.53 -13.33
C HIS A 668 14.19 15.02 -13.26
N VAL A 669 13.71 15.72 -12.23
CA VAL A 669 13.83 17.17 -12.05
C VAL A 669 14.52 17.47 -10.72
N GLU A 670 15.54 18.33 -10.75
CA GLU A 670 16.13 18.91 -9.55
C GLU A 670 15.85 20.42 -9.52
N ASN A 671 15.13 20.91 -8.52
CA ASN A 671 14.87 22.33 -8.35
C ASN A 671 15.68 22.95 -7.20
N ARG A 672 16.34 24.08 -7.47
CA ARG A 672 17.08 24.84 -6.46
C ARG A 672 16.53 26.25 -6.36
N VAL A 673 15.86 26.54 -5.25
CA VAL A 673 15.34 27.87 -4.93
C VAL A 673 16.31 28.62 -4.02
N ASN A 674 16.84 29.74 -4.52
CA ASN A 674 17.63 30.69 -3.74
C ASN A 674 16.81 31.94 -3.47
N VAL A 675 16.74 32.33 -2.19
CA VAL A 675 16.01 33.51 -1.74
C VAL A 675 16.97 34.45 -1.04
N SER A 676 16.97 35.71 -1.46
CA SER A 676 17.69 36.79 -0.79
C SER A 676 16.72 37.90 -0.37
N LYS A 677 16.93 38.43 0.83
CA LYS A 677 16.16 39.57 1.35
C LYS A 677 16.81 40.86 0.87
N LEU A 678 16.07 41.67 0.13
CA LEU A 678 16.50 42.99 -0.33
C LEU A 678 16.46 43.99 0.84
N ASP A 679 17.10 45.15 0.69
CA ASP A 679 17.07 46.23 1.68
C ASP A 679 15.63 46.73 1.99
N SER A 680 14.69 46.46 1.08
CA SER A 680 13.27 46.79 1.22
C SER A 680 12.47 45.77 2.06
N PHE A 681 13.06 44.63 2.42
CA PHE A 681 12.45 43.64 3.30
C PHE A 681 12.66 44.02 4.77
N ILE A 682 11.56 44.34 5.47
CA ILE A 682 11.59 44.71 6.89
C ILE A 682 11.43 43.47 7.75
N ASP A 683 10.26 42.84 7.70
CA ASP A 683 9.94 41.59 8.36
C ASP A 683 8.77 40.86 7.66
N TRP A 684 8.41 39.68 8.15
CA TRP A 684 7.32 38.88 7.58
C TRP A 684 5.92 39.45 7.82
N ASN A 685 5.73 40.34 8.81
CA ASN A 685 4.44 41.01 8.99
C ASN A 685 4.28 42.13 7.96
N ASP A 686 5.31 42.93 7.73
CA ASP A 686 5.38 43.91 6.64
C ASP A 686 5.20 43.24 5.27
N TRP A 687 5.85 42.09 5.05
CA TRP A 687 5.66 41.30 3.83
C TRP A 687 4.19 40.90 3.63
N LYS A 688 3.50 40.42 4.67
CA LYS A 688 2.06 40.06 4.59
C LYS A 688 1.20 41.26 4.24
N GLU A 689 1.43 42.41 4.89
CA GLU A 689 0.65 43.63 4.61
C GLU A 689 0.87 44.13 3.19
N LYS A 690 2.11 44.08 2.67
CA LYS A 690 2.42 44.42 1.27
C LYS A 690 1.75 43.45 0.29
N ASN A 691 1.88 42.14 0.52
CA ASN A 691 1.23 41.11 -0.28
C ASN A 691 -0.30 41.27 -0.28
N LYS A 692 -0.88 41.73 0.84
CA LYS A 692 -2.32 41.98 0.97
C LYS A 692 -2.79 43.28 0.34
N ALA A 693 -1.96 44.31 0.34
CA ALA A 693 -2.21 45.57 -0.37
C ALA A 693 -2.22 45.38 -1.89
N GLY A 694 -1.48 44.37 -2.39
CA GLY A 694 -1.37 44.03 -3.79
C GLY A 694 -0.21 44.75 -4.47
N GLN A 695 0.52 44.03 -5.32
CA GLN A 695 1.68 44.54 -6.03
C GLN A 695 1.82 43.89 -7.41
N ASP A 696 2.38 44.63 -8.36
CA ASP A 696 2.80 44.08 -9.64
C ASP A 696 4.03 43.17 -9.44
N CYS A 697 3.99 42.01 -10.08
CA CYS A 697 5.03 41.00 -10.08
C CYS A 697 5.48 40.71 -11.51
N GLU A 698 6.79 40.52 -11.69
CA GLU A 698 7.40 40.13 -12.95
C GLU A 698 8.19 38.83 -12.74
N LEU A 699 7.87 37.80 -13.51
CA LEU A 699 8.64 36.56 -13.60
C LEU A 699 9.45 36.58 -14.89
N LEU A 700 10.78 36.48 -14.77
CA LEU A 700 11.69 36.32 -15.90
C LEU A 700 12.06 34.84 -16.05
N PHE A 701 11.79 34.28 -17.23
CA PHE A 701 12.16 32.93 -17.61
C PHE A 701 13.42 32.94 -18.46
N ARG A 702 14.38 32.09 -18.12
CA ARG A 702 15.53 31.75 -18.98
C ARG A 702 15.53 30.27 -19.24
N VAL A 703 15.76 29.91 -20.50
CA VAL A 703 15.79 28.51 -20.93
C VAL A 703 17.16 28.21 -21.53
N ASP A 704 17.85 27.24 -20.95
CA ASP A 704 19.03 26.58 -21.50
C ASP A 704 18.70 25.11 -21.75
N LYS A 705 19.55 24.37 -22.47
CA LYS A 705 19.26 23.01 -22.94
C LYS A 705 18.70 22.07 -21.88
N GLU A 706 19.26 22.11 -20.67
CA GLU A 706 18.90 21.21 -19.56
C GLU A 706 18.34 21.99 -18.35
N LYS A 707 18.09 23.30 -18.48
CA LYS A 707 17.75 24.15 -17.34
C LYS A 707 16.72 25.22 -17.67
N ILE A 708 15.75 25.37 -16.79
CA ILE A 708 14.84 26.52 -16.77
C ILE A 708 15.09 27.29 -15.47
N SER A 709 15.32 28.60 -15.56
CA SER A 709 15.39 29.45 -14.38
C SER A 709 14.29 30.50 -14.36
N ILE A 710 13.67 30.66 -13.19
CA ILE A 710 12.64 31.66 -12.91
C ILE A 710 13.24 32.66 -11.91
N THR A 711 13.33 33.94 -12.31
CA THR A 711 13.78 35.01 -11.43
C THR A 711 12.67 36.03 -11.20
N THR A 712 12.49 36.46 -9.95
CA THR A 712 11.49 37.48 -9.60
C THR A 712 11.92 38.28 -8.37
N GLU A 713 11.41 39.52 -8.28
CA GLU A 713 11.48 40.34 -7.07
C GLU A 713 10.06 40.66 -6.59
N TYR A 714 9.71 40.20 -5.39
CA TYR A 714 8.35 40.32 -4.87
C TYR A 714 8.35 40.65 -3.37
N CYS A 715 7.64 41.73 -2.99
CA CYS A 715 7.53 42.22 -1.61
C CYS A 715 8.85 42.29 -0.82
N GLY A 716 9.96 42.64 -1.50
CA GLY A 716 11.30 42.75 -0.90
C GLY A 716 12.12 41.46 -0.88
N LEU A 717 11.61 40.36 -1.45
CA LEU A 717 12.37 39.14 -1.70
C LEU A 717 12.86 39.12 -3.14
N SER A 718 14.10 38.71 -3.35
CA SER A 718 14.61 38.30 -4.66
C SER A 718 14.72 36.78 -4.69
N ILE A 719 13.95 36.16 -5.57
CA ILE A 719 13.79 34.71 -5.68
C ILE A 719 14.37 34.29 -7.03
N CYS A 720 15.27 33.32 -6.98
CA CYS A 720 15.85 32.68 -8.17
C CYS A 720 15.70 31.18 -8.02
N SER A 721 14.81 30.60 -8.83
CA SER A 721 14.63 29.16 -8.94
C SER A 721 15.37 28.66 -10.16
N VAL A 722 16.16 27.60 -10.01
CA VAL A 722 16.84 26.91 -11.11
C VAL A 722 16.42 25.46 -11.12
N THR A 723 15.68 25.08 -12.16
CA THR A 723 15.15 23.74 -12.40
C THR A 723 16.02 23.06 -13.44
N THR A 724 16.63 21.93 -13.08
CA THR A 724 17.53 21.14 -13.95
C THR A 724 16.85 19.83 -14.33
N PHE A 725 16.93 19.46 -15.60
CA PHE A 725 16.31 18.26 -16.16
C PHE A 725 17.37 17.19 -16.44
N THR A 726 17.05 15.93 -16.14
CA THR A 726 17.95 14.78 -16.37
C THR A 726 17.71 14.07 -17.71
N GLU A 727 16.61 14.37 -18.39
CA GLU A 727 16.24 13.82 -19.70
C GLU A 727 15.96 14.95 -20.72
N ASP A 728 16.05 14.63 -22.02
CA ASP A 728 15.73 15.58 -23.10
C ASP A 728 14.24 15.95 -23.03
N MET A 729 13.97 17.24 -22.80
CA MET A 729 12.61 17.72 -22.53
C MET A 729 11.78 17.87 -23.81
N HIS A 730 10.53 17.40 -23.73
CA HIS A 730 9.44 17.89 -24.57
C HIS A 730 9.10 19.35 -24.22
N GLU A 731 8.12 19.95 -24.91
CA GLU A 731 7.70 21.33 -24.70
C GLU A 731 7.25 21.56 -23.25
N VAL A 732 7.87 22.54 -22.56
CA VAL A 732 7.57 22.87 -21.15
C VAL A 732 6.58 24.02 -21.07
N TYR A 733 5.57 23.84 -20.23
CA TYR A 733 4.55 24.84 -19.96
C TYR A 733 4.72 25.41 -18.56
N ALA A 734 4.23 26.63 -18.38
CA ALA A 734 4.11 27.27 -17.09
C ALA A 734 2.68 27.77 -16.88
N ALA A 735 2.24 27.80 -15.62
CA ALA A 735 0.96 28.36 -15.21
C ALA A 735 1.10 29.04 -13.84
N LEU A 736 0.18 29.95 -13.54
CA LEU A 736 0.10 30.66 -12.26
C LEU A 736 -1.05 30.10 -11.41
N THR A 737 -0.78 29.88 -10.14
CA THR A 737 -1.76 29.44 -9.12
C THR A 737 -1.38 30.06 -7.77
N GLY A 738 -1.81 29.49 -6.65
CA GLY A 738 -1.45 30.01 -5.33
C GLY A 738 -2.20 29.35 -4.18
N ASP A 739 -2.23 30.06 -3.05
CA ASP A 739 -3.10 29.78 -1.91
C ASP A 739 -3.63 31.12 -1.38
N GLN A 740 -4.95 31.28 -1.34
CA GLN A 740 -5.61 32.49 -0.84
C GLN A 740 -5.06 33.77 -1.50
N CYS A 741 -5.01 33.80 -2.84
CA CYS A 741 -4.57 34.97 -3.61
C CYS A 741 -5.39 35.20 -4.89
N ALA A 742 -5.41 36.45 -5.36
CA ALA A 742 -5.92 36.83 -6.67
C ALA A 742 -4.75 37.17 -7.62
N LEU A 743 -4.85 36.67 -8.85
CA LEU A 743 -3.91 36.89 -9.94
C LEU A 743 -4.65 37.60 -11.06
N THR A 744 -4.22 38.80 -11.38
CA THR A 744 -4.96 39.69 -12.27
C THR A 744 -4.06 40.39 -13.28
N ASN A 745 -4.63 40.79 -14.42
CA ASN A 745 -3.92 41.48 -15.49
C ASN A 745 -2.66 40.71 -15.94
N ILE A 746 -2.79 39.39 -16.12
CA ILE A 746 -1.68 38.50 -16.51
C ILE A 746 -1.30 38.77 -17.96
N ARG A 747 -0.05 39.18 -18.20
CA ARG A 747 0.50 39.53 -19.51
C ARG A 747 1.76 38.74 -19.81
N ILE A 748 1.86 38.26 -21.03
CA ILE A 748 2.97 37.46 -21.53
C ILE A 748 3.74 38.29 -22.56
N ILE A 749 5.00 38.60 -22.25
CA ILE A 749 5.91 39.30 -23.14
C ILE A 749 6.96 38.29 -23.61
N ARG A 750 6.91 37.95 -24.90
CA ARG A 750 7.86 37.06 -25.56
C ARG A 750 9.00 37.83 -26.22
#